data_AF-G1P3L8-F1
#
_entry.id   AF-G1P3L8-F1
#
_cell.length_a   1.000
_cell.length_b   1.000
_cell.length_c   1.000
_cell.angle_alpha   90.00
_cell.angle_beta   90.00
_cell.angle_gamma   90.00
#
_symmetry.space_group_name_H-M   'P 1'
#
loop_
_entity.id
_entity.type
_entity.pdbx_description
1 polymer ?
#
loop_
_entity_poly.entity_id
_entity_poly.type
_entity_poly.pdbx_seq_one_letter_code
_entity_poly.pdbx_strand_id
1 'polypeptide(L)'
;QEEVEELMDFFQASKRYHLSKRFGHREYLVQNMQSAETRVQGLLSAAAAQLTLLIQKHERAGYLDEEQTEELMERAQTEVFSIKQKLDNDLKQEKKKLHQKLIVKRRREMLQKHKEQRREQLSVGEAFRAAEDVGQYLGQWRSLVAAQGAALEELQERLDQAALDELRALTLSLFEKATEELRRLQSSALTQELLKRGVPWLFLQQILEEHARELAARAEQLEAEERGRDQEGVRSVRQRLKDDALEASAEEQAELRHWGRWVFLRLCGSPFSLSEEELLRMRQDVHSCFAQMDRSLALPRIRARVLLQRLHTAWREAEFLKLDQALAAPELQPQAKARKPRAKSKSKTDLLRKCIEDKIQLFDGPAPEDLLEKVRAELLRERVQQLEAQEGRFAESLVALQFQKAAGAARTLWAYTALLSVQHLLLEELSESETLTKAACAQILESHSPELQELERKLEEELAHQEAAQRQRALAGRQQWAEDGPGLLTEPEDADSEGQVSAALRRALGRSQELLERQQQSLREEQERSVVLEDLLERMEADAFVGLYSQELRLASYLSKLTMVPAGTLRRLLSVALPAAPQPELLALLESLSQKQPDPAAEHDGGGEQADLGRRGKHQGWWQALESRLRGELRSSGLDKMLWARRRKESILRKTCPPLRERTVCSGKGGWPHLSLESSGDLVPVPIVGAEAIDLLNMGEKLFIFRNPAEPEISLRVPPRKKKNFLNAKKAAWAAGMD
;
A
#
# COMPACT_ATOMS: atom_id res chain seq x y z
N GLN A 1 -6.38 -18.38 -5.94
CA GLN A 1 -6.20 -17.09 -5.22
C GLN A 1 -5.18 -16.22 -5.93
N GLU A 2 -4.01 -16.76 -6.30
CA GLU A 2 -2.99 -16.04 -7.09
C GLU A 2 -3.56 -15.44 -8.38
N GLU A 3 -4.30 -16.22 -9.17
CA GLU A 3 -4.96 -15.72 -10.40
C GLU A 3 -5.95 -14.56 -10.14
N VAL A 4 -6.58 -14.52 -8.96
CA VAL A 4 -7.50 -13.44 -8.58
C VAL A 4 -6.71 -12.19 -8.18
N GLU A 5 -5.59 -12.34 -7.48
CA GLU A 5 -4.68 -11.24 -7.14
C GLU A 5 -4.07 -10.62 -8.40
N GLU A 6 -3.60 -11.44 -9.34
CA GLU A 6 -3.09 -10.99 -10.64
C GLU A 6 -4.15 -10.25 -11.46
N LEU A 7 -5.39 -10.76 -11.47
CA LEU A 7 -6.50 -10.09 -12.13
C LEU A 7 -6.80 -8.72 -11.51
N MET A 8 -6.76 -8.63 -10.17
CA MET A 8 -6.96 -7.37 -9.45
C MET A 8 -5.83 -6.38 -9.71
N ASP A 9 -4.59 -6.84 -9.73
CA ASP A 9 -3.41 -6.04 -10.05
C ASP A 9 -3.50 -5.50 -11.49
N PHE A 10 -3.88 -6.35 -12.45
CA PHE A 10 -4.17 -5.95 -13.82
C PHE A 10 -5.26 -4.87 -13.90
N PHE A 11 -6.37 -5.03 -13.17
CA PHE A 11 -7.43 -4.02 -13.15
C PHE A 11 -7.00 -2.69 -12.55
N GLN A 12 -6.15 -2.71 -11.53
CA GLN A 12 -5.61 -1.48 -10.95
C GLN A 12 -4.62 -0.80 -11.89
N ALA A 13 -3.69 -1.56 -12.49
CA ALA A 13 -2.75 -1.08 -13.49
C ALA A 13 -3.48 -0.46 -14.69
N SER A 14 -4.48 -1.17 -15.23
CA SER A 14 -5.34 -0.68 -16.32
C SER A 14 -6.04 0.62 -15.96
N LYS A 15 -6.63 0.73 -14.76
CA LYS A 15 -7.23 1.98 -14.28
C LYS A 15 -6.20 3.11 -14.18
N ARG A 16 -5.01 2.87 -13.62
CA ARG A 16 -3.94 3.87 -13.51
C ARG A 16 -3.49 4.36 -14.88
N TYR A 17 -3.27 3.44 -15.83
CA TYR A 17 -2.91 3.73 -17.21
C TYR A 17 -3.96 4.62 -17.89
N HIS A 18 -5.23 4.20 -17.88
CA HIS A 18 -6.33 4.94 -18.51
C HIS A 18 -6.53 6.33 -17.88
N LEU A 19 -6.44 6.42 -16.55
CA LEU A 19 -6.44 7.72 -15.86
C LEU A 19 -5.30 8.61 -16.35
N SER A 20 -4.08 8.08 -16.47
CA SER A 20 -2.95 8.87 -16.98
C SER A 20 -3.15 9.35 -18.39
N LYS A 21 -3.54 8.43 -19.28
CA LYS A 21 -3.84 8.74 -20.68
C LYS A 21 -4.83 9.88 -20.78
N ARG A 22 -5.92 9.81 -20.01
CA ARG A 22 -6.96 10.83 -19.99
C ARG A 22 -6.48 12.17 -19.44
N PHE A 23 -5.68 12.18 -18.37
CA PHE A 23 -5.11 13.42 -17.84
C PHE A 23 -4.15 14.06 -18.84
N GLY A 24 -3.21 13.29 -19.40
CA GLY A 24 -2.28 13.77 -20.43
C GLY A 24 -3.03 14.31 -21.65
N HIS A 25 -4.02 13.57 -22.15
CA HIS A 25 -4.83 14.02 -23.28
C HIS A 25 -5.57 15.34 -22.97
N ARG A 26 -6.19 15.48 -21.79
CA ARG A 26 -6.88 16.72 -21.42
C ARG A 26 -5.94 17.90 -21.24
N GLU A 27 -4.76 17.70 -20.67
CA GLU A 27 -3.74 18.74 -20.58
C GLU A 27 -3.35 19.24 -21.97
N TYR A 28 -3.15 18.32 -22.93
CA TYR A 28 -2.95 18.67 -24.33
C TYR A 28 -4.11 19.46 -24.92
N LEU A 29 -5.37 19.02 -24.72
CA LEU A 29 -6.55 19.75 -25.22
C LEU A 29 -6.64 21.16 -24.64
N VAL A 30 -6.26 21.35 -23.36
CA VAL A 30 -6.24 22.67 -22.72
C VAL A 30 -5.15 23.57 -23.32
N GLN A 31 -3.95 23.05 -23.55
CA GLN A 31 -2.87 23.79 -24.21
C GLN A 31 -3.29 24.21 -25.64
N ASN A 32 -3.89 23.28 -26.38
CA ASN A 32 -4.47 23.50 -27.71
C ASN A 32 -5.59 24.55 -27.72
N MET A 33 -6.38 24.63 -26.65
CA MET A 33 -7.42 25.65 -26.51
C MET A 33 -6.79 27.02 -26.24
N GLN A 34 -5.80 27.08 -25.35
CA GLN A 34 -5.08 28.30 -25.02
C GLN A 34 -4.30 28.85 -26.22
N SER A 35 -3.65 28.00 -27.03
CA SER A 35 -2.95 28.42 -28.25
C SER A 35 -3.93 29.08 -29.24
N ALA A 36 -5.07 28.43 -29.51
CA ALA A 36 -6.12 28.99 -30.36
C ALA A 36 -6.68 30.32 -29.82
N GLU A 37 -6.94 30.43 -28.51
CA GLU A 37 -7.39 31.68 -27.87
C GLU A 37 -6.34 32.79 -27.99
N THR A 38 -5.05 32.49 -27.80
CA THR A 38 -3.97 33.48 -27.96
C THR A 38 -3.83 33.98 -29.40
N ARG A 39 -4.03 33.11 -30.40
CA ARG A 39 -4.01 33.50 -31.82
C ARG A 39 -5.12 34.49 -32.14
N VAL A 40 -6.37 34.16 -31.80
CA VAL A 40 -7.52 35.03 -32.13
C VAL A 40 -7.48 36.35 -31.35
N GLN A 41 -7.03 36.32 -30.10
CA GLN A 41 -6.80 37.53 -29.30
C GLN A 41 -5.68 38.39 -29.92
N GLY A 42 -4.61 37.76 -30.40
CA GLY A 42 -3.51 38.42 -31.11
C GLY A 42 -4.01 39.15 -32.36
N LEU A 43 -4.85 38.51 -33.17
CA LEU A 43 -5.46 39.13 -34.36
C LEU A 43 -6.38 40.31 -34.01
N LEU A 44 -7.23 40.17 -33.00
CA LEU A 44 -8.09 41.25 -32.52
C LEU A 44 -7.26 42.44 -32.02
N SER A 45 -6.18 42.18 -31.30
CA SER A 45 -5.28 43.22 -30.81
C SER A 45 -4.55 43.95 -31.94
N ALA A 46 -4.11 43.22 -32.97
CA ALA A 46 -3.47 43.80 -34.15
C ALA A 46 -4.45 44.67 -34.95
N ALA A 47 -5.68 44.20 -35.18
CA ALA A 47 -6.73 44.99 -35.84
C ALA A 47 -7.07 46.27 -35.06
N ALA A 48 -7.13 46.21 -33.72
CA ALA A 48 -7.33 47.39 -32.88
C ALA A 48 -6.14 48.37 -32.96
N ALA A 49 -4.90 47.87 -32.94
CA ALA A 49 -3.71 48.70 -33.07
C ALA A 49 -3.63 49.41 -34.43
N GLN A 50 -4.11 48.77 -35.49
CA GLN A 50 -4.17 49.38 -36.82
C GLN A 50 -5.10 50.60 -36.90
N LEU A 51 -6.12 50.70 -36.05
CA LEU A 51 -6.96 51.91 -35.97
C LEU A 51 -6.16 53.10 -35.42
N THR A 52 -5.38 52.88 -34.36
CA THR A 52 -4.47 53.88 -33.80
C THR A 52 -3.38 54.27 -34.79
N LEU A 53 -2.76 53.29 -35.44
CA LEU A 53 -1.72 53.52 -36.44
C LEU A 53 -2.27 54.27 -37.66
N LEU A 54 -3.51 54.01 -38.07
CA LEU A 54 -4.18 54.74 -39.13
C LEU A 54 -4.24 56.23 -38.78
N ILE A 55 -4.75 56.60 -37.60
CA ILE A 55 -4.89 58.00 -37.19
C ILE A 55 -3.51 58.70 -37.11
N GLN A 56 -2.53 58.03 -36.50
CA GLN A 56 -1.16 58.56 -36.37
C GLN A 56 -0.43 58.73 -37.72
N LYS A 57 -0.62 57.83 -38.69
CA LYS A 57 -0.04 57.98 -40.04
C LYS A 57 -0.59 59.21 -40.75
N HIS A 58 -1.86 59.58 -40.52
CA HIS A 58 -2.50 60.74 -41.14
C HIS A 58 -2.12 62.06 -40.45
N GLU A 59 -1.92 62.06 -39.13
CA GLU A 59 -1.32 63.16 -38.37
C GLU A 59 0.10 63.48 -38.87
N ARG A 60 0.96 62.46 -38.97
CA ARG A 60 2.36 62.61 -39.44
C ARG A 60 2.45 63.11 -40.89
N ALA A 61 1.44 62.84 -41.69
CA ALA A 61 1.35 63.31 -43.07
C ALA A 61 0.78 64.75 -43.19
N GLY A 62 0.42 65.38 -42.06
CA GLY A 62 -0.05 66.76 -41.99
C GLY A 62 -1.51 66.95 -42.36
N TYR A 63 -2.31 65.88 -42.41
CA TYR A 63 -3.73 65.95 -42.77
C TYR A 63 -4.67 66.13 -41.57
N LEU A 64 -4.15 66.09 -40.34
CA LEU A 64 -4.92 66.23 -39.10
C LEU A 64 -4.13 67.12 -38.12
N ASP A 65 -4.84 68.00 -37.42
CA ASP A 65 -4.30 68.81 -36.32
C ASP A 65 -4.33 68.04 -34.98
N GLU A 66 -3.55 68.48 -33.98
CA GLU A 66 -3.44 67.79 -32.67
C GLU A 66 -4.80 67.60 -31.95
N GLU A 67 -5.66 68.62 -31.94
CA GLU A 67 -7.01 68.52 -31.37
C GLU A 67 -7.87 67.50 -32.14
N GLN A 68 -7.70 67.46 -33.47
CA GLN A 68 -8.44 66.57 -34.36
C GLN A 68 -7.99 65.11 -34.25
N THR A 69 -6.71 64.87 -33.92
CA THR A 69 -6.15 63.52 -33.71
C THR A 69 -6.57 62.99 -32.35
N GLU A 70 -6.51 63.80 -31.29
CA GLU A 70 -7.01 63.44 -29.96
C GLU A 70 -8.49 63.04 -30.00
N GLU A 71 -9.35 63.84 -30.63
CA GLU A 71 -10.78 63.51 -30.75
C GLU A 71 -11.04 62.19 -31.49
N LEU A 72 -10.34 61.93 -32.60
CA LEU A 72 -10.50 60.69 -33.36
C LEU A 72 -9.93 59.49 -32.60
N MET A 73 -8.83 59.68 -31.88
CA MET A 73 -8.20 58.66 -31.05
C MET A 73 -9.13 58.25 -29.90
N GLU A 74 -9.72 59.20 -29.18
CA GLU A 74 -10.68 58.91 -28.10
C GLU A 74 -11.92 58.18 -28.63
N ARG A 75 -12.49 58.62 -29.76
CA ARG A 75 -13.63 57.96 -30.40
C ARG A 75 -13.29 56.54 -30.85
N ALA A 76 -12.13 56.33 -31.48
CA ALA A 76 -11.70 55.00 -31.89
C ALA A 76 -11.46 54.07 -30.68
N GLN A 77 -10.83 54.58 -29.61
CA GLN A 77 -10.56 53.81 -28.40
C GLN A 77 -11.85 53.42 -27.65
N THR A 78 -12.83 54.32 -27.56
CA THR A 78 -14.11 54.04 -26.93
C THR A 78 -14.91 52.99 -27.71
N GLU A 79 -14.92 53.05 -29.04
CA GLU A 79 -15.55 52.04 -29.89
C GLU A 79 -14.84 50.67 -29.82
N VAL A 80 -13.50 50.66 -29.86
CA VAL A 80 -12.70 49.43 -29.65
C VAL A 80 -13.00 48.81 -28.29
N PHE A 81 -13.08 49.63 -27.24
CA PHE A 81 -13.44 49.16 -25.91
C PHE A 81 -14.85 48.57 -25.90
N SER A 82 -15.82 49.23 -26.54
CA SER A 82 -17.21 48.74 -26.63
C SER A 82 -17.28 47.38 -27.32
N ILE A 83 -16.56 47.19 -28.43
CA ILE A 83 -16.50 45.91 -29.17
C ILE A 83 -15.87 44.82 -28.32
N LYS A 84 -14.73 45.11 -27.65
CA LYS A 84 -14.08 44.15 -26.74
C LYS A 84 -15.00 43.76 -25.57
N GLN A 85 -15.69 44.74 -24.99
CA GLN A 85 -16.63 44.50 -23.89
C GLN A 85 -17.84 43.66 -24.34
N LYS A 86 -18.38 43.91 -25.54
CA LYS A 86 -19.44 43.08 -26.14
C LYS A 86 -18.97 41.65 -26.35
N LEU A 87 -17.78 41.47 -26.96
CA LEU A 87 -17.17 40.16 -27.15
C LEU A 87 -17.01 39.38 -25.84
N ASP A 88 -16.51 40.02 -24.78
CA ASP A 88 -16.35 39.39 -23.47
C ASP A 88 -17.69 38.95 -22.85
N ASN A 89 -18.74 39.76 -23.02
CA ASN A 89 -20.08 39.46 -22.55
C ASN A 89 -20.70 38.28 -23.33
N ASP A 90 -20.57 38.29 -24.65
CA ASP A 90 -21.07 37.23 -25.53
C ASP A 90 -20.32 35.92 -25.28
N LEU A 91 -18.99 35.95 -25.14
CA LEU A 91 -18.18 34.80 -24.75
C LEU A 91 -18.66 34.21 -23.43
N LYS A 92 -18.89 35.05 -22.41
CA LYS A 92 -19.39 34.58 -21.10
C LYS A 92 -20.78 33.92 -21.22
N GLN A 93 -21.69 34.47 -22.01
CA GLN A 93 -23.04 33.93 -22.17
C GLN A 93 -23.06 32.64 -23.00
N GLU A 94 -22.40 32.64 -24.16
CA GLU A 94 -22.39 31.50 -25.07
C GLU A 94 -21.55 30.34 -24.52
N LYS A 95 -20.42 30.58 -23.84
CA LYS A 95 -19.68 29.52 -23.12
C LYS A 95 -20.53 28.87 -22.03
N LYS A 96 -21.35 29.64 -21.29
CA LYS A 96 -22.29 29.08 -20.30
C LYS A 96 -23.36 28.19 -20.94
N LYS A 97 -23.97 28.63 -22.05
CA LYS A 97 -24.97 27.84 -22.80
C LYS A 97 -24.34 26.56 -23.36
N LEU A 98 -23.15 26.65 -23.95
CA LEU A 98 -22.43 25.51 -24.49
C LEU A 98 -22.07 24.50 -23.39
N HIS A 99 -21.56 24.97 -22.26
CA HIS A 99 -21.23 24.12 -21.11
C HIS A 99 -22.42 23.30 -20.63
N GLN A 100 -23.62 23.90 -20.53
CA GLN A 100 -24.83 23.18 -20.15
C GLN A 100 -25.20 22.09 -21.17
N LYS A 101 -25.15 22.41 -22.48
CA LYS A 101 -25.41 21.45 -23.56
C LYS A 101 -24.44 20.27 -23.51
N LEU A 102 -23.14 20.54 -23.37
CA LEU A 102 -22.09 19.53 -23.32
C LEU A 102 -22.21 18.61 -22.10
N ILE A 103 -22.53 19.15 -20.91
CA ILE A 103 -22.76 18.33 -19.71
C ILE A 103 -23.93 17.37 -19.90
N VAL A 104 -25.04 17.84 -20.46
CA VAL A 104 -26.22 17.00 -20.69
C VAL A 104 -25.91 15.89 -21.70
N LYS A 105 -25.24 16.22 -22.80
CA LYS A 105 -24.78 15.26 -23.82
C LYS A 105 -23.87 14.19 -23.19
N ARG A 106 -22.83 14.62 -22.47
CA ARG A 106 -21.89 13.74 -21.77
C ARG A 106 -22.58 12.79 -20.81
N ARG A 107 -23.49 13.29 -19.96
CA ARG A 107 -24.23 12.45 -19.01
C ARG A 107 -25.07 11.39 -19.73
N ARG A 108 -25.74 11.75 -20.83
CA ARG A 108 -26.56 10.82 -21.61
C ARG A 108 -25.71 9.69 -22.21
N GLU A 109 -24.63 10.03 -22.90
CA GLU A 109 -23.76 9.05 -23.57
C GLU A 109 -23.05 8.13 -22.57
N MET A 110 -22.53 8.69 -21.46
CA MET A 110 -21.90 7.89 -20.41
C MET A 110 -22.89 6.93 -19.74
N LEU A 111 -24.12 7.36 -19.48
CA LEU A 111 -25.17 6.49 -18.91
C LEU A 111 -25.55 5.38 -19.88
N GLN A 112 -25.61 5.66 -21.19
CA GLN A 112 -25.87 4.66 -22.21
C GLN A 112 -24.74 3.62 -22.25
N LYS A 113 -23.48 4.05 -22.27
CA LYS A 113 -22.33 3.15 -22.27
C LYS A 113 -22.29 2.25 -21.03
N HIS A 114 -22.57 2.80 -19.84
CA HIS A 114 -22.64 1.99 -18.63
C HIS A 114 -23.79 0.97 -18.65
N LYS A 115 -24.91 1.25 -19.32
CA LYS A 115 -25.98 0.27 -19.50
C LYS A 115 -25.56 -0.87 -20.42
N GLU A 116 -24.83 -0.58 -21.50
CA GLU A 116 -24.26 -1.60 -22.40
C GLU A 116 -23.30 -2.52 -21.64
N GLN A 117 -22.35 -1.93 -20.90
CA GLN A 117 -21.38 -2.70 -20.10
C GLN A 117 -22.03 -3.59 -19.05
N ARG A 118 -23.08 -3.12 -18.38
CA ARG A 118 -23.84 -3.93 -17.42
C ARG A 118 -24.50 -5.13 -18.09
N ARG A 119 -24.99 -4.99 -19.33
CA ARG A 119 -25.58 -6.10 -20.09
C ARG A 119 -24.52 -7.14 -20.45
N GLU A 120 -23.35 -6.69 -20.91
CA GLU A 120 -22.20 -7.56 -21.22
C GLU A 120 -21.71 -8.33 -19.97
N GLN A 121 -21.63 -7.66 -18.83
CA GLN A 121 -21.27 -8.29 -17.55
C GLN A 121 -22.27 -9.37 -17.12
N LEU A 122 -23.57 -9.12 -17.32
CA LEU A 122 -24.62 -10.11 -17.05
C LEU A 122 -24.50 -11.32 -17.99
N SER A 123 -24.21 -11.12 -19.28
CA SER A 123 -24.03 -12.23 -20.22
C SER A 123 -22.81 -13.11 -19.89
N VAL A 124 -21.70 -12.54 -19.42
CA VAL A 124 -20.54 -13.33 -18.98
C VAL A 124 -20.82 -14.05 -17.65
N GLY A 125 -21.57 -13.42 -16.75
CA GLY A 125 -22.05 -14.07 -15.52
C GLY A 125 -23.00 -15.25 -15.78
N GLU A 126 -23.75 -15.23 -16.88
CA GLU A 126 -24.57 -16.36 -17.35
C GLU A 126 -23.72 -17.48 -17.96
N ALA A 127 -22.72 -17.11 -18.79
CA ALA A 127 -21.77 -18.06 -19.37
C ALA A 127 -20.93 -18.79 -18.30
N PHE A 128 -20.61 -18.13 -17.19
CA PHE A 128 -19.92 -18.76 -16.05
C PHE A 128 -20.68 -19.92 -15.44
N ARG A 129 -22.01 -19.82 -15.34
CA ARG A 129 -22.82 -20.94 -14.79
C ARG A 129 -22.72 -22.19 -15.65
N ALA A 130 -22.23 -22.05 -16.89
CA ALA A 130 -21.99 -23.13 -17.83
C ALA A 130 -20.49 -23.51 -17.98
N ALA A 131 -19.57 -22.73 -17.41
CA ALA A 131 -18.12 -22.99 -17.52
C ALA A 131 -17.61 -23.76 -16.29
N GLU A 132 -16.89 -24.86 -16.51
CA GLU A 132 -16.35 -25.71 -15.44
C GLU A 132 -14.97 -25.22 -14.92
N ASP A 133 -14.26 -24.38 -15.69
CA ASP A 133 -12.90 -23.93 -15.40
C ASP A 133 -12.84 -22.46 -14.93
N VAL A 134 -12.29 -22.25 -13.73
CA VAL A 134 -12.12 -20.94 -13.09
C VAL A 134 -11.07 -20.08 -13.82
N GLY A 135 -9.99 -20.67 -14.32
CA GLY A 135 -8.91 -19.93 -14.99
C GLY A 135 -9.38 -19.31 -16.30
N GLN A 136 -10.10 -20.09 -17.11
CA GLN A 136 -10.75 -19.60 -18.34
C GLN A 136 -11.74 -18.48 -18.07
N TYR A 137 -12.53 -18.58 -17.00
CA TYR A 137 -13.46 -17.53 -16.60
C TYR A 137 -12.74 -16.24 -16.19
N LEU A 138 -11.69 -16.32 -15.38
CA LEU A 138 -10.89 -15.15 -14.98
C LEU A 138 -10.22 -14.51 -16.21
N GLY A 139 -9.74 -15.32 -17.17
CA GLY A 139 -9.24 -14.85 -18.46
C GLY A 139 -10.29 -14.11 -19.28
N GLN A 140 -11.50 -14.66 -19.42
CA GLN A 140 -12.62 -14.00 -20.11
C GLN A 140 -13.02 -12.68 -19.44
N TRP A 141 -13.04 -12.64 -18.11
CA TRP A 141 -13.26 -11.41 -17.34
C TRP A 141 -12.17 -10.36 -17.57
N ARG A 142 -10.91 -10.79 -17.59
CA ARG A 142 -9.77 -9.92 -17.89
C ARG A 142 -9.95 -9.24 -19.23
N SER A 143 -10.25 -10.01 -20.27
CA SER A 143 -10.47 -9.52 -21.63
C SER A 143 -11.69 -8.60 -21.72
N LEU A 144 -12.81 -8.96 -21.09
CA LEU A 144 -14.02 -8.13 -21.07
C LEU A 144 -13.76 -6.78 -20.41
N VAL A 145 -13.13 -6.76 -19.23
CA VAL A 145 -12.87 -5.50 -18.51
C VAL A 145 -11.86 -4.63 -19.25
N ALA A 146 -10.85 -5.24 -19.88
CA ALA A 146 -9.91 -4.52 -20.75
C ALA A 146 -10.64 -3.85 -21.93
N ALA A 147 -11.51 -4.58 -22.62
CA ALA A 147 -12.32 -4.05 -23.72
C ALA A 147 -13.30 -2.96 -23.25
N GLN A 148 -13.95 -3.16 -22.10
CA GLN A 148 -14.83 -2.17 -21.49
C GLN A 148 -14.09 -0.89 -21.09
N GLY A 149 -12.88 -1.01 -20.55
CA GLY A 149 -11.99 0.11 -20.24
C GLY A 149 -11.61 0.89 -21.50
N ALA A 150 -11.11 0.21 -22.53
CA ALA A 150 -10.76 0.82 -23.80
C ALA A 150 -11.95 1.56 -24.45
N ALA A 151 -13.11 0.92 -24.53
CA ALA A 151 -14.31 1.51 -25.12
C ALA A 151 -14.84 2.73 -24.34
N LEU A 152 -14.70 2.75 -23.01
CA LEU A 152 -15.04 3.93 -22.20
C LEU A 152 -14.07 5.08 -22.46
N GLU A 153 -12.77 4.80 -22.57
CA GLU A 153 -11.81 5.87 -22.79
C GLU A 153 -11.90 6.44 -24.20
N GLU A 154 -12.15 5.62 -25.22
CA GLU A 154 -12.46 6.14 -26.56
C GLU A 154 -13.70 7.04 -26.57
N LEU A 155 -14.76 6.67 -25.85
CA LEU A 155 -15.96 7.50 -25.75
C LEU A 155 -15.64 8.82 -25.05
N GLN A 156 -14.85 8.79 -23.98
CA GLN A 156 -14.45 10.00 -23.26
C GLN A 156 -13.55 10.90 -24.10
N GLU A 157 -12.57 10.33 -24.82
CA GLU A 157 -11.70 11.06 -25.76
C GLU A 157 -12.52 11.70 -26.88
N ARG A 158 -13.45 10.96 -27.48
CA ARG A 158 -14.37 11.50 -28.50
C ARG A 158 -15.23 12.65 -27.97
N LEU A 159 -15.75 12.52 -26.75
CA LEU A 159 -16.53 13.57 -26.10
C LEU A 159 -15.70 14.80 -25.72
N ASP A 160 -14.47 14.59 -25.24
CA ASP A 160 -13.54 15.67 -24.87
C ASP A 160 -13.07 16.42 -26.13
N GLN A 161 -12.76 15.71 -27.22
CA GLN A 161 -12.41 16.31 -28.52
C GLN A 161 -13.59 17.06 -29.15
N ALA A 162 -14.78 16.47 -29.20
CA ALA A 162 -15.96 17.15 -29.73
C ALA A 162 -16.31 18.42 -28.93
N ALA A 163 -16.12 18.39 -27.61
CA ALA A 163 -16.28 19.57 -26.76
C ALA A 163 -15.25 20.66 -27.08
N LEU A 164 -13.99 20.28 -27.34
CA LEU A 164 -12.95 21.21 -27.77
C LEU A 164 -13.30 21.83 -29.13
N ASP A 165 -13.76 21.04 -30.10
CA ASP A 165 -14.09 21.51 -31.43
C ASP A 165 -15.28 22.48 -31.41
N GLU A 166 -16.34 22.15 -30.66
CA GLU A 166 -17.50 23.05 -30.46
C GLU A 166 -17.09 24.37 -29.78
N LEU A 167 -16.19 24.30 -28.79
CA LEU A 167 -15.67 25.49 -28.10
C LEU A 167 -14.77 26.33 -28.99
N ARG A 168 -13.89 25.71 -29.78
CA ARG A 168 -13.02 26.37 -30.76
C ARG A 168 -13.85 27.08 -31.83
N ALA A 169 -14.84 26.39 -32.40
CA ALA A 169 -15.74 26.98 -33.39
C ALA A 169 -16.49 28.19 -32.84
N LEU A 170 -17.01 28.11 -31.61
CA LEU A 170 -17.67 29.23 -30.93
C LEU A 170 -16.70 30.40 -30.73
N THR A 171 -15.52 30.14 -30.17
CA THR A 171 -14.49 31.16 -29.92
C THR A 171 -14.09 31.84 -31.23
N LEU A 172 -13.69 31.07 -32.25
CA LEU A 172 -13.33 31.59 -33.57
C LEU A 172 -14.44 32.48 -34.15
N SER A 173 -15.69 32.02 -34.15
CA SER A 173 -16.80 32.78 -34.72
C SER A 173 -17.09 34.12 -34.01
N LEU A 174 -16.90 34.20 -32.69
CA LEU A 174 -17.10 35.43 -31.93
C LEU A 174 -15.95 36.40 -32.13
N PHE A 175 -14.71 35.90 -32.15
CA PHE A 175 -13.54 36.70 -32.44
C PHE A 175 -13.53 37.21 -33.89
N GLU A 176 -13.91 36.38 -34.86
CA GLU A 176 -14.06 36.80 -36.27
C GLU A 176 -15.06 37.94 -36.40
N LYS A 177 -16.24 37.83 -35.79
CA LYS A 177 -17.24 38.91 -35.76
C LYS A 177 -16.68 40.20 -35.15
N ALA A 178 -15.98 40.12 -34.02
CA ALA A 178 -15.37 41.29 -33.39
C ALA A 178 -14.27 41.91 -34.28
N THR A 179 -13.44 41.09 -34.95
CA THR A 179 -12.45 41.59 -35.90
C THR A 179 -13.10 42.22 -37.13
N GLU A 180 -14.22 41.68 -37.62
CA GLU A 180 -14.99 42.26 -38.70
C GLU A 180 -15.64 43.60 -38.31
N GLU A 181 -16.14 43.72 -37.08
CA GLU A 181 -16.65 44.99 -36.55
C GLU A 181 -15.54 46.05 -36.50
N LEU A 182 -14.33 45.69 -36.04
CA LEU A 182 -13.16 46.58 -36.10
C LEU A 182 -12.79 46.97 -37.53
N ARG A 183 -12.82 46.02 -38.48
CA ARG A 183 -12.60 46.32 -39.91
C ARG A 183 -13.68 47.25 -40.45
N ARG A 184 -14.95 47.06 -40.08
CA ARG A 184 -16.03 47.96 -40.48
C ARG A 184 -15.83 49.37 -39.90
N LEU A 185 -15.41 49.50 -38.64
CA LEU A 185 -15.04 50.79 -38.08
C LEU A 185 -13.91 51.46 -38.86
N GLN A 186 -12.89 50.69 -39.26
CA GLN A 186 -11.79 51.18 -40.10
C GLN A 186 -12.28 51.65 -41.47
N SER A 187 -12.98 50.79 -42.21
CA SER A 187 -13.33 50.98 -43.63
C SER A 187 -14.60 51.81 -43.88
N SER A 188 -15.38 52.12 -42.85
CA SER A 188 -16.58 52.96 -42.98
C SER A 188 -16.49 54.22 -42.15
N ALA A 189 -16.52 54.12 -40.82
CA ALA A 189 -16.59 55.27 -39.92
C ALA A 189 -15.32 56.13 -40.00
N LEU A 190 -14.13 55.55 -39.79
CA LEU A 190 -12.88 56.31 -39.76
C LEU A 190 -12.49 56.83 -41.14
N THR A 191 -12.62 56.02 -42.20
CA THR A 191 -12.39 56.46 -43.57
C THR A 191 -13.29 57.62 -43.99
N GLN A 192 -14.57 57.61 -43.58
CA GLN A 192 -15.48 58.72 -43.90
C GLN A 192 -15.10 59.99 -43.15
N GLU A 193 -14.72 59.90 -41.88
CA GLU A 193 -14.25 61.06 -41.10
C GLU A 193 -12.94 61.63 -41.65
N LEU A 194 -12.00 60.78 -42.09
CA LEU A 194 -10.75 61.22 -42.73
C LEU A 194 -11.00 61.89 -44.08
N LEU A 195 -11.91 61.38 -44.90
CA LEU A 195 -12.29 62.00 -46.18
C LEU A 195 -12.97 63.36 -45.99
N LYS A 196 -13.84 63.52 -44.98
CA LYS A 196 -14.47 64.80 -44.64
C LYS A 196 -13.45 65.87 -44.24
N ARG A 197 -12.30 65.46 -43.71
CA ARG A 197 -11.19 66.33 -43.28
C ARG A 197 -10.17 66.60 -44.39
N GLY A 198 -10.43 66.17 -45.63
CA GLY A 198 -9.63 66.51 -46.80
C GLY A 198 -8.48 65.55 -47.11
N VAL A 199 -8.44 64.37 -46.48
CA VAL A 199 -7.44 63.33 -46.81
C VAL A 199 -7.66 62.80 -48.23
N PRO A 200 -6.64 62.75 -49.11
CA PRO A 200 -6.77 62.17 -50.44
C PRO A 200 -7.08 60.67 -50.41
N TRP A 201 -8.09 60.23 -51.19
CA TRP A 201 -8.52 58.84 -51.25
C TRP A 201 -7.38 57.86 -51.59
N LEU A 202 -6.51 58.22 -52.54
CA LEU A 202 -5.41 57.34 -52.97
C LEU A 202 -4.41 57.06 -51.83
N PHE A 203 -4.15 58.04 -50.98
CA PHE A 203 -3.27 57.90 -49.81
C PHE A 203 -3.90 57.00 -48.74
N LEU A 204 -5.20 57.21 -48.48
CA LEU A 204 -5.98 56.39 -47.55
C LEU A 204 -6.08 54.93 -48.03
N GLN A 205 -6.34 54.70 -49.31
CA GLN A 205 -6.43 53.37 -49.92
C GLN A 205 -5.11 52.61 -49.76
N GLN A 206 -3.97 53.25 -50.00
CA GLN A 206 -2.66 52.61 -49.85
C GLN A 206 -2.43 52.10 -48.41
N ILE A 207 -2.74 52.91 -47.40
CA ILE A 207 -2.55 52.53 -45.99
C ILE A 207 -3.49 51.37 -45.60
N LEU A 208 -4.71 51.35 -46.10
CA LEU A 208 -5.66 50.25 -45.85
C LEU A 208 -5.20 48.93 -46.49
N GLU A 209 -4.64 48.99 -47.71
CA GLU A 209 -4.05 47.81 -48.36
C GLU A 209 -2.82 47.29 -47.60
N GLU A 210 -1.96 48.18 -47.10
CA GLU A 210 -0.82 47.83 -46.23
C GLU A 210 -1.30 47.13 -44.95
N HIS A 211 -2.29 47.71 -44.26
CA HIS A 211 -2.86 47.11 -43.06
C HIS A 211 -3.51 45.74 -43.33
N ALA A 212 -4.17 45.55 -44.46
CA ALA A 212 -4.70 44.25 -44.86
C ALA A 212 -3.58 43.20 -45.07
N ARG A 213 -2.48 43.59 -45.72
CA ARG A 213 -1.30 42.72 -45.91
C ARG A 213 -0.62 42.39 -44.57
N GLU A 214 -0.46 43.36 -43.68
CA GLU A 214 0.13 43.18 -42.35
C GLU A 214 -0.71 42.25 -41.46
N LEU A 215 -2.04 42.40 -41.48
CA LEU A 215 -2.95 41.49 -40.75
C LEU A 215 -2.88 40.07 -41.28
N ALA A 216 -2.81 39.89 -42.60
CA ALA A 216 -2.67 38.57 -43.21
C ALA A 216 -1.34 37.91 -42.82
N ALA A 217 -0.22 38.65 -42.89
CA ALA A 217 1.09 38.15 -42.46
C ALA A 217 1.11 37.81 -40.95
N ARG A 218 0.43 38.61 -40.13
CA ARG A 218 0.31 38.34 -38.69
C ARG A 218 -0.54 37.10 -38.41
N ALA A 219 -1.58 36.84 -39.20
CA ALA A 219 -2.39 35.63 -39.11
C ALA A 219 -1.57 34.37 -39.43
N GLU A 220 -0.77 34.40 -40.50
CA GLU A 220 0.12 33.30 -40.87
C GLU A 220 1.17 33.01 -39.80
N GLN A 221 1.75 34.06 -39.19
CA GLN A 221 2.72 33.90 -38.11
C GLN A 221 2.09 33.22 -36.87
N LEU A 222 0.94 33.71 -36.42
CA LEU A 222 0.26 33.15 -35.24
C LEU A 222 -0.25 31.72 -35.50
N GLU A 223 -0.62 31.39 -36.74
CA GLU A 223 -0.93 30.02 -37.14
C GLU A 223 0.29 29.09 -37.07
N ALA A 224 1.46 29.55 -37.48
CA ALA A 224 2.70 28.77 -37.39
C ALA A 224 3.08 28.51 -35.92
N GLU A 225 2.92 29.51 -35.05
CA GLU A 225 3.14 29.40 -33.60
C GLU A 225 2.16 28.40 -32.94
N GLU A 226 0.88 28.42 -33.32
CA GLU A 226 -0.13 27.45 -32.88
C GLU A 226 0.27 26.02 -33.30
N ARG A 227 0.60 25.81 -34.58
CA ARG A 227 1.02 24.50 -35.09
C ARG A 227 2.27 23.95 -34.39
N GLY A 228 3.21 24.82 -34.01
CA GLY A 228 4.40 24.43 -33.25
C GLY A 228 4.04 23.90 -31.86
N ARG A 229 3.22 24.65 -31.11
CA ARG A 229 2.76 24.27 -29.77
C ARG A 229 1.91 23.00 -29.78
N ASP A 230 1.07 22.83 -30.80
CA ASP A 230 0.26 21.64 -30.96
C ASP A 230 1.15 20.38 -31.12
N GLN A 231 2.25 20.48 -31.87
CA GLN A 231 3.21 19.37 -32.04
C GLN A 231 3.96 19.05 -30.74
N GLU A 232 4.38 20.07 -29.99
CA GLU A 232 5.03 19.93 -28.69
C GLU A 232 4.10 19.25 -27.67
N GLY A 233 2.83 19.67 -27.64
CA GLY A 233 1.80 19.06 -26.79
C GLY A 233 1.59 17.57 -27.11
N VAL A 234 1.50 17.20 -28.39
CA VAL A 234 1.39 15.79 -28.82
C VAL A 234 2.62 14.99 -28.39
N ARG A 235 3.83 15.54 -28.52
CA ARG A 235 5.06 14.88 -28.07
C ARG A 235 5.09 14.68 -26.56
N SER A 236 4.68 15.70 -25.79
CA SER A 236 4.58 15.63 -24.33
C SER A 236 3.63 14.53 -23.86
N VAL A 237 2.44 14.42 -24.47
CA VAL A 237 1.48 13.34 -24.16
C VAL A 237 2.06 11.97 -24.48
N ARG A 238 2.71 11.82 -25.64
CA ARG A 238 3.35 10.56 -26.03
C ARG A 238 4.46 10.14 -25.07
N GLN A 239 5.26 11.09 -24.58
CA GLN A 239 6.34 10.81 -23.64
C GLN A 239 5.78 10.36 -22.28
N ARG A 240 4.77 11.04 -21.75
CA ARG A 240 4.09 10.62 -20.50
C ARG A 240 3.42 9.25 -20.60
N LEU A 241 2.86 8.91 -21.76
CA LEU A 241 2.29 7.58 -21.99
C LEU A 241 3.34 6.47 -21.99
N LYS A 242 4.58 6.78 -22.37
CA LYS A 242 5.71 5.84 -22.24
C LYS A 242 6.15 5.70 -20.79
N ASP A 243 6.14 6.80 -20.03
CA ASP A 243 6.52 6.80 -18.62
C ASP A 243 5.54 6.02 -17.72
N ASP A 244 4.24 6.04 -18.04
CA ASP A 244 3.18 5.32 -17.32
C ASP A 244 2.81 3.98 -18.00
N ALA A 245 3.80 3.25 -18.52
CA ALA A 245 3.57 1.97 -19.18
C ALA A 245 2.81 1.00 -18.26
N LEU A 246 1.72 0.42 -18.79
CA LEU A 246 0.87 -0.53 -18.06
C LEU A 246 1.69 -1.74 -17.59
N GLU A 247 2.60 -2.23 -18.45
CA GLU A 247 3.49 -3.36 -18.20
C GLU A 247 4.41 -3.11 -17.01
N ALA A 248 5.14 -1.99 -17.00
CA ALA A 248 6.03 -1.65 -15.89
C ALA A 248 5.30 -1.59 -14.53
N SER A 249 4.09 -1.04 -14.50
CA SER A 249 3.30 -0.98 -13.26
C SER A 249 2.75 -2.34 -12.81
N ALA A 250 2.50 -3.24 -13.75
CA ALA A 250 2.04 -4.60 -13.46
C ALA A 250 3.22 -5.49 -13.03
N GLU A 251 4.38 -5.32 -13.64
CA GLU A 251 5.64 -5.98 -13.30
C GLU A 251 6.11 -5.60 -11.89
N GLU A 252 6.16 -4.31 -11.57
CA GLU A 252 6.50 -3.83 -10.22
C GLU A 252 5.58 -4.48 -9.18
N GLN A 253 4.28 -4.53 -9.47
CA GLN A 253 3.30 -5.13 -8.58
C GLN A 253 3.48 -6.66 -8.46
N ALA A 254 3.79 -7.35 -9.55
CA ALA A 254 4.10 -8.78 -9.54
C ALA A 254 5.36 -9.10 -8.73
N GLU A 255 6.39 -8.25 -8.79
CA GLU A 255 7.60 -8.38 -7.98
C GLU A 255 7.29 -8.24 -6.49
N LEU A 256 6.45 -7.28 -6.10
CA LEU A 256 6.01 -7.13 -4.70
C LEU A 256 5.25 -8.35 -4.19
N ARG A 257 4.37 -8.93 -5.04
CA ARG A 257 3.64 -10.17 -4.73
C ARG A 257 4.59 -11.35 -4.58
N HIS A 258 5.55 -11.47 -5.49
CA HIS A 258 6.57 -12.50 -5.43
C HIS A 258 7.40 -12.40 -4.14
N TRP A 259 7.82 -11.18 -3.79
CA TRP A 259 8.57 -10.93 -2.57
C TRP A 259 7.77 -11.27 -1.31
N GLY A 260 6.50 -10.84 -1.23
CA GLY A 260 5.63 -11.18 -0.11
C GLY A 260 5.46 -12.68 0.09
N ARG A 261 5.27 -13.43 -1.01
CA ARG A 261 5.24 -14.90 -0.98
C ARG A 261 6.56 -15.50 -0.53
N TRP A 262 7.68 -14.96 -1.01
CA TRP A 262 9.01 -15.45 -0.64
C TRP A 262 9.32 -15.23 0.84
N VAL A 263 9.02 -14.05 1.39
CA VAL A 263 9.19 -13.74 2.82
C VAL A 263 8.33 -14.67 3.67
N PHE A 264 7.06 -14.86 3.32
CA PHE A 264 6.16 -15.80 3.98
C PHE A 264 6.72 -17.22 3.98
N LEU A 265 7.08 -17.75 2.80
CA LEU A 265 7.64 -19.11 2.67
C LEU A 265 8.93 -19.28 3.48
N ARG A 266 9.82 -18.29 3.45
CA ARG A 266 11.10 -18.36 4.16
C ARG A 266 10.94 -18.37 5.67
N LEU A 267 10.04 -17.53 6.19
CA LEU A 267 9.81 -17.43 7.64
C LEU A 267 8.98 -18.59 8.17
N CYS A 268 8.00 -19.07 7.41
CA CYS A 268 7.25 -20.28 7.75
C CYS A 268 8.08 -21.57 7.61
N GLY A 269 9.08 -21.60 6.71
CA GLY A 269 10.01 -22.73 6.56
C GLY A 269 11.15 -22.80 7.58
N SER A 270 11.22 -21.84 8.51
CA SER A 270 12.10 -21.87 9.70
C SER A 270 11.64 -22.98 10.67
N PRO A 271 12.47 -23.47 11.62
CA PRO A 271 12.09 -24.45 12.66
C PRO A 271 11.03 -23.93 13.64
N PHE A 272 9.82 -23.67 13.15
CA PHE A 272 8.69 -23.23 13.94
C PHE A 272 7.54 -24.18 13.69
N SER A 273 6.95 -24.67 14.77
CA SER A 273 5.67 -25.35 14.74
C SER A 273 4.54 -24.33 14.62
N LEU A 274 3.67 -24.51 13.64
CA LEU A 274 2.46 -23.69 13.47
C LEU A 274 1.27 -24.59 13.24
N SER A 275 0.20 -24.33 13.97
CA SER A 275 -1.07 -24.98 13.72
C SER A 275 -1.68 -24.52 12.41
N GLU A 276 -2.64 -25.28 11.89
CA GLU A 276 -3.37 -24.91 10.67
C GLU A 276 -4.05 -23.53 10.80
N GLU A 277 -4.66 -23.25 11.96
CA GLU A 277 -5.28 -21.95 12.22
C GLU A 277 -4.28 -20.80 12.31
N GLU A 278 -3.12 -21.03 12.93
CA GLU A 278 -2.04 -20.04 13.03
C GLU A 278 -1.45 -19.76 11.66
N LEU A 279 -1.22 -20.79 10.84
CA LEU A 279 -0.72 -20.66 9.48
C LEU A 279 -1.71 -19.90 8.58
N LEU A 280 -3.01 -20.16 8.73
CA LEU A 280 -4.05 -19.41 8.02
C LEU A 280 -4.12 -17.95 8.47
N ARG A 281 -4.05 -17.68 9.79
CA ARG A 281 -3.98 -16.32 10.33
C ARG A 281 -2.75 -15.57 9.82
N MET A 282 -1.59 -16.20 9.89
CA MET A 282 -0.31 -15.71 9.38
C MET A 282 -0.40 -15.34 7.89
N ARG A 283 -1.02 -16.20 7.08
CA ARG A 283 -1.25 -15.95 5.65
C ARG A 283 -2.19 -14.76 5.43
N GLN A 284 -3.28 -14.67 6.20
CA GLN A 284 -4.20 -13.53 6.14
C GLN A 284 -3.52 -12.22 6.53
N ASP A 285 -2.67 -12.22 7.56
CA ASP A 285 -1.92 -11.05 8.00
C ASP A 285 -0.99 -10.56 6.87
N VAL A 286 -0.25 -11.47 6.23
CA VAL A 286 0.56 -11.17 5.04
C VAL A 286 -0.30 -10.55 3.94
N HIS A 287 -1.40 -11.18 3.54
CA HIS A 287 -2.27 -10.64 2.49
C HIS A 287 -2.85 -9.27 2.88
N SER A 288 -3.21 -9.05 4.15
CA SER A 288 -3.75 -7.77 4.62
C SER A 288 -2.72 -6.64 4.53
N CYS A 289 -1.46 -6.93 4.88
CA CYS A 289 -0.35 -5.99 4.83
C CYS A 289 -0.03 -5.56 3.39
N PHE A 290 0.00 -6.52 2.46
CA PHE A 290 0.23 -6.23 1.04
C PHE A 290 -0.98 -5.56 0.39
N ALA A 291 -2.22 -5.94 0.74
CA ALA A 291 -3.40 -5.25 0.25
C ALA A 291 -3.43 -3.75 0.62
N GLN A 292 -2.89 -3.36 1.78
CA GLN A 292 -2.75 -1.93 2.16
C GLN A 292 -1.81 -1.17 1.22
N MET A 293 -0.74 -1.82 0.77
CA MET A 293 0.24 -1.26 -0.17
C MET A 293 -0.34 -1.04 -1.58
N ASP A 294 -1.43 -1.74 -1.92
CA ASP A 294 -2.05 -1.76 -3.25
C ASP A 294 -3.18 -0.73 -3.40
N ARG A 295 -3.81 -0.35 -2.28
CA ARG A 295 -5.11 0.36 -2.22
C ARG A 295 -5.15 1.78 -2.77
N SER A 296 -4.08 2.28 -3.38
CA SER A 296 -4.04 3.67 -3.82
C SER A 296 -3.77 3.85 -5.31
N LEU A 297 -4.84 4.10 -6.07
CA LEU A 297 -4.74 4.53 -7.47
C LEU A 297 -4.10 5.93 -7.61
N ALA A 298 -4.19 6.76 -6.56
CA ALA A 298 -3.79 8.16 -6.61
C ALA A 298 -2.69 8.53 -5.62
N LEU A 299 -2.48 7.78 -4.53
CA LEU A 299 -1.53 8.17 -3.47
C LEU A 299 -0.08 8.24 -3.99
N PRO A 300 0.43 7.30 -4.81
CA PRO A 300 1.79 7.42 -5.34
C PRO A 300 1.94 8.65 -6.22
N ARG A 301 0.91 9.03 -6.98
CA ARG A 301 0.91 10.24 -7.81
C ARG A 301 0.80 11.53 -7.00
N ILE A 302 -0.03 11.54 -5.97
CA ILE A 302 -0.13 12.67 -5.04
C ILE A 302 1.21 12.83 -4.33
N ARG A 303 1.81 11.74 -3.87
CA ARG A 303 3.14 11.75 -3.27
C ARG A 303 4.19 12.25 -4.26
N ALA A 304 4.23 11.73 -5.48
CA ALA A 304 5.10 12.19 -6.56
C ALA A 304 4.96 13.70 -6.80
N ARG A 305 3.74 14.22 -6.86
CA ARG A 305 3.46 15.65 -7.04
C ARG A 305 3.96 16.48 -5.86
N VAL A 306 3.72 16.03 -4.63
CA VAL A 306 4.19 16.71 -3.42
C VAL A 306 5.72 16.72 -3.36
N LEU A 307 6.38 15.59 -3.68
CA LEU A 307 7.83 15.51 -3.76
C LEU A 307 8.38 16.40 -4.87
N LEU A 308 7.78 16.35 -6.07
CA LEU A 308 8.16 17.21 -7.18
C LEU A 308 8.04 18.69 -6.80
N GLN A 309 6.94 19.10 -6.18
CA GLN A 309 6.74 20.47 -5.74
C GLN A 309 7.81 20.89 -4.71
N ARG A 310 8.13 20.04 -3.74
CA ARG A 310 9.16 20.30 -2.73
C ARG A 310 10.56 20.38 -3.31
N LEU A 311 10.91 19.44 -4.19
CA LEU A 311 12.21 19.44 -4.87
C LEU A 311 12.33 20.65 -5.80
N HIS A 312 11.24 21.04 -6.45
CA HIS A 312 11.20 22.24 -7.28
C HIS A 312 11.34 23.53 -6.46
N THR A 313 10.71 23.62 -5.28
CA THR A 313 10.88 24.77 -4.38
C THR A 313 12.31 24.84 -3.85
N ALA A 314 12.87 23.72 -3.39
CA ALA A 314 14.24 23.66 -2.88
C ALA A 314 15.28 24.01 -3.97
N TRP A 315 15.06 23.56 -5.20
CA TRP A 315 15.89 23.93 -6.33
C TRP A 315 15.82 25.43 -6.63
N ARG A 316 14.61 26.02 -6.69
CA ARG A 316 14.44 27.47 -6.89
C ARG A 316 15.11 28.29 -5.78
N GLU A 317 14.96 27.87 -4.53
CA GLU A 317 15.62 28.51 -3.39
C GLU A 317 17.16 28.46 -3.52
N ALA A 318 17.72 27.32 -3.93
CA ALA A 318 19.15 27.20 -4.17
C ALA A 318 19.63 28.10 -5.33
N GLU A 319 18.89 28.19 -6.43
CA GLU A 319 19.21 29.08 -7.55
C GLU A 319 19.06 30.56 -7.17
N PHE A 320 18.05 30.93 -6.38
CA PHE A 320 17.92 32.28 -5.84
C PHE A 320 19.09 32.64 -4.94
N LEU A 321 19.53 31.72 -4.08
CA LEU A 321 20.71 31.93 -3.25
C LEU A 321 21.98 32.12 -4.10
N LYS A 322 22.13 31.40 -5.21
CA LYS A 322 23.26 31.61 -6.14
C LYS A 322 23.19 33.00 -6.80
N LEU A 323 22.01 33.43 -7.25
CA LEU A 323 21.82 34.76 -7.84
C LEU A 323 22.08 35.87 -6.81
N ASP A 324 21.60 35.70 -5.57
CA ASP A 324 21.82 36.65 -4.47
C ASP A 324 23.29 36.68 -4.05
N GLN A 325 23.99 35.54 -4.04
CA GLN A 325 25.43 35.46 -3.81
C GLN A 325 26.23 36.12 -4.95
N ALA A 326 25.82 35.93 -6.20
CA ALA A 326 26.44 36.59 -7.35
C ALA A 326 26.24 38.11 -7.33
N LEU A 327 25.10 38.59 -6.85
CA LEU A 327 24.85 40.01 -6.60
C LEU A 327 25.67 40.57 -5.42
N ALA A 328 25.90 39.75 -4.39
CA ALA A 328 26.64 40.14 -3.19
C ALA A 328 28.17 40.04 -3.37
N ALA A 329 28.65 39.23 -4.32
CA ALA A 329 30.07 39.08 -4.62
C ALA A 329 30.62 40.36 -5.28
N PRO A 330 31.59 41.06 -4.65
CA PRO A 330 32.32 42.13 -5.32
C PRO A 330 33.22 41.48 -6.38
N GLU A 331 32.95 41.75 -7.65
CA GLU A 331 33.72 41.28 -8.82
C GLU A 331 35.23 41.15 -8.54
N LEU A 332 35.72 39.91 -8.44
CA LEU A 332 37.14 39.61 -8.57
C LEU A 332 37.49 39.61 -10.06
N GLN A 333 37.80 40.79 -10.61
CA GLN A 333 38.79 40.90 -11.69
C GLN A 333 39.61 42.20 -11.58
N PRO A 334 40.92 42.19 -11.86
CA PRO A 334 41.84 43.27 -11.52
C PRO A 334 41.86 44.42 -12.55
N GLN A 335 41.84 45.64 -12.02
CA GLN A 335 42.27 46.95 -12.55
C GLN A 335 42.35 47.20 -14.08
N ALA A 336 41.68 48.27 -14.51
CA ALA A 336 42.29 49.23 -15.43
C ALA A 336 42.10 50.67 -14.92
N LYS A 337 43.22 51.37 -14.81
CA LYS A 337 43.38 52.72 -14.29
C LYS A 337 42.68 53.74 -15.20
N ALA A 338 41.87 54.62 -14.63
CA ALA A 338 41.88 56.09 -14.82
C ALA A 338 40.48 56.75 -14.79
N ARG A 339 40.38 57.73 -13.88
CA ARG A 339 39.65 59.02 -13.95
C ARG A 339 38.10 59.07 -13.94
N LYS A 340 37.64 59.78 -12.89
CA LYS A 340 36.43 60.58 -12.65
C LYS A 340 35.16 59.87 -12.09
N PRO A 341 34.54 60.43 -11.02
CA PRO A 341 33.36 59.84 -10.39
C PRO A 341 32.08 60.51 -10.92
N ARG A 342 31.33 59.85 -11.81
CA ARG A 342 29.89 60.17 -12.06
C ARG A 342 29.25 59.12 -12.98
N ALA A 343 28.96 57.93 -12.46
CA ALA A 343 28.05 56.95 -13.10
C ALA A 343 27.67 55.74 -12.20
N LYS A 344 27.94 55.75 -10.88
CA LYS A 344 27.86 54.53 -10.06
C LYS A 344 26.45 54.06 -9.66
N SER A 345 25.39 54.83 -9.90
CA SER A 345 24.02 54.44 -9.50
C SER A 345 23.22 53.69 -10.57
N LYS A 346 23.52 53.90 -11.86
CA LYS A 346 22.82 53.20 -12.95
C LYS A 346 23.20 51.71 -12.98
N SER A 347 24.48 51.38 -12.87
CA SER A 347 24.95 49.98 -12.90
C SER A 347 24.39 49.09 -11.80
N LYS A 348 24.22 49.59 -10.56
CA LYS A 348 23.60 48.82 -9.48
C LYS A 348 22.11 48.55 -9.71
N THR A 349 21.40 49.56 -10.24
CA THR A 349 19.97 49.44 -10.54
C THR A 349 19.75 48.48 -11.71
N ASP A 350 20.63 48.51 -12.71
CA ASP A 350 20.61 47.62 -13.86
C ASP A 350 20.95 46.17 -13.46
N LEU A 351 21.90 45.96 -12.55
CA LEU A 351 22.21 44.64 -11.98
C LEU A 351 21.06 44.06 -11.15
N LEU A 352 20.39 44.90 -10.35
CA LEU A 352 19.19 44.49 -9.61
C LEU A 352 18.03 44.15 -10.54
N ARG A 353 17.81 44.96 -11.59
CA ARG A 353 16.80 44.68 -12.62
C ARG A 353 17.08 43.34 -13.29
N LYS A 354 18.33 43.10 -13.72
CA LYS A 354 18.74 41.84 -14.33
C LYS A 354 18.53 40.64 -13.39
N CYS A 355 18.90 40.75 -12.12
CA CYS A 355 18.64 39.67 -11.18
C CYS A 355 17.15 39.41 -10.94
N ILE A 356 16.31 40.45 -10.91
CA ILE A 356 14.86 40.29 -10.81
C ILE A 356 14.31 39.61 -12.08
N GLU A 357 14.78 40.01 -13.26
CA GLU A 357 14.45 39.36 -14.54
C GLU A 357 14.87 37.88 -14.56
N ASP A 358 16.09 37.57 -14.11
CA ASP A 358 16.60 36.19 -14.00
C ASP A 358 15.77 35.37 -12.99
N LYS A 359 15.35 35.97 -11.87
CA LYS A 359 14.44 35.33 -10.89
C LYS A 359 13.06 35.06 -11.47
N ILE A 360 12.51 35.96 -12.30
CA ILE A 360 11.25 35.76 -13.01
C ILE A 360 11.39 34.63 -14.05
N GLN A 361 12.50 34.60 -14.78
CA GLN A 361 12.78 33.54 -15.75
C GLN A 361 12.87 32.15 -15.08
N LEU A 362 13.33 32.05 -13.83
CA LEU A 362 13.31 30.78 -13.07
C LEU A 362 11.90 30.29 -12.70
N PHE A 363 10.89 31.17 -12.71
CA PHE A 363 9.49 30.77 -12.59
C PHE A 363 8.88 30.35 -13.93
N ASP A 364 9.29 30.99 -15.02
CA ASP A 364 8.77 30.75 -16.37
C ASP A 364 9.46 29.59 -17.11
N GLY A 365 10.70 29.26 -16.73
CA GLY A 365 11.51 28.22 -17.35
C GLY A 365 11.11 26.79 -16.97
N PRO A 366 11.42 25.79 -17.84
CA PRO A 366 11.17 24.38 -17.53
C PRO A 366 12.05 23.89 -16.37
N ALA A 367 11.47 23.05 -15.51
CA ALA A 367 12.19 22.41 -14.43
C ALA A 367 13.28 21.46 -14.97
N PRO A 368 14.41 21.27 -14.25
CA PRO A 368 15.40 20.27 -14.64
C PRO A 368 14.81 18.86 -14.65
N GLU A 369 15.13 18.07 -15.69
CA GLU A 369 14.67 16.68 -15.83
C GLU A 369 15.16 15.79 -14.68
N ASP A 370 16.35 16.07 -14.14
CA ASP A 370 16.94 15.42 -12.96
C ASP A 370 16.02 15.42 -11.72
N LEU A 371 15.09 16.38 -11.61
CA LEU A 371 14.14 16.43 -10.49
C LEU A 371 13.12 15.30 -10.58
N LEU A 372 12.68 14.92 -11.78
CA LEU A 372 11.74 13.83 -11.98
C LEU A 372 12.37 12.49 -11.63
N GLU A 373 13.64 12.30 -11.96
CA GLU A 373 14.41 11.09 -11.57
C GLU A 373 14.58 11.01 -10.05
N LYS A 374 14.87 12.12 -9.38
CA LYS A 374 14.92 12.18 -7.91
C LYS A 374 13.59 11.83 -7.25
N VAL A 375 12.47 12.31 -7.79
CA VAL A 375 11.13 11.91 -7.32
C VAL A 375 10.92 10.41 -7.46
N ARG A 376 11.29 9.82 -8.60
CA ARG A 376 11.18 8.36 -8.81
C ARG A 376 12.04 7.60 -7.80
N ALA A 377 13.28 8.01 -7.58
CA ALA A 377 14.19 7.41 -6.61
C ALA A 377 13.65 7.47 -5.16
N GLU A 378 13.11 8.62 -4.74
CA GLU A 378 12.51 8.77 -3.41
C GLU A 378 11.28 7.89 -3.22
N LEU A 379 10.39 7.79 -4.22
CA LEU A 379 9.21 6.92 -4.16
C LEU A 379 9.59 5.45 -4.05
N LEU A 380 10.59 5.00 -4.81
CA LEU A 380 11.10 3.63 -4.72
C LEU A 380 11.70 3.38 -3.33
N ARG A 381 12.46 4.32 -2.79
CA ARG A 381 13.02 4.22 -1.43
C ARG A 381 11.92 4.13 -0.37
N GLU A 382 10.88 4.94 -0.46
CA GLU A 382 9.71 4.86 0.43
C GLU A 382 9.03 3.49 0.34
N ARG A 383 8.93 2.92 -0.86
CA ARG A 383 8.34 1.59 -1.09
C ARG A 383 9.19 0.49 -0.45
N VAL A 384 10.51 0.54 -0.60
CA VAL A 384 11.46 -0.40 0.03
C VAL A 384 11.32 -0.36 1.56
N GLN A 385 11.32 0.83 2.15
CA GLN A 385 11.18 0.97 3.61
C GLN A 385 9.84 0.46 4.13
N GLN A 386 8.76 0.66 3.37
CA GLN A 386 7.47 0.08 3.72
C GLN A 386 7.52 -1.45 3.72
N LEU A 387 8.19 -2.07 2.76
CA LEU A 387 8.37 -3.52 2.71
C LEU A 387 9.19 -4.04 3.89
N GLU A 388 10.33 -3.42 4.17
CA GLU A 388 11.19 -3.79 5.31
C GLU A 388 10.44 -3.69 6.65
N ALA A 389 9.65 -2.63 6.84
CA ALA A 389 8.82 -2.46 8.03
C ALA A 389 7.67 -3.49 8.11
N GLN A 390 7.18 -4.00 6.99
CA GLN A 390 6.17 -5.07 6.96
C GLN A 390 6.80 -6.44 7.27
N GLU A 391 7.97 -6.74 6.70
CA GLU A 391 8.74 -7.94 7.05
C GLU A 391 9.08 -7.97 8.55
N GLY A 392 9.51 -6.84 9.12
CA GLY A 392 9.76 -6.71 10.56
C GLY A 392 8.52 -7.03 11.40
N ARG A 393 7.37 -6.45 11.09
CA ARG A 393 6.10 -6.71 11.80
C ARG A 393 5.65 -8.16 11.70
N PHE A 394 5.87 -8.78 10.54
CA PHE A 394 5.55 -10.18 10.32
C PHE A 394 6.46 -11.09 11.14
N ALA A 395 7.77 -10.82 11.15
CA ALA A 395 8.73 -11.53 11.98
C ALA A 395 8.44 -11.37 13.49
N GLU A 396 8.08 -10.17 13.94
CA GLU A 396 7.68 -9.91 15.33
C GLU A 396 6.46 -10.75 15.75
N SER A 397 5.45 -10.83 14.88
CA SER A 397 4.23 -11.61 15.14
C SER A 397 4.53 -13.11 15.26
N LEU A 398 5.37 -13.64 14.36
CA LEU A 398 5.83 -15.03 14.40
C LEU A 398 6.64 -15.31 15.68
N VAL A 399 7.60 -14.44 16.03
CA VAL A 399 8.42 -14.61 17.24
C VAL A 399 7.59 -14.52 18.51
N ALA A 400 6.61 -13.61 18.56
CA ALA A 400 5.71 -13.49 19.71
C ALA A 400 4.89 -14.77 19.94
N LEU A 401 4.38 -15.37 18.86
CA LEU A 401 3.66 -16.64 18.91
C LEU A 401 4.55 -17.78 19.44
N GLN A 402 5.77 -17.89 18.92
CA GLN A 402 6.74 -18.90 19.34
C GLN A 402 7.16 -18.71 20.81
N PHE A 403 7.35 -17.47 21.23
CA PHE A 403 7.62 -17.14 22.62
C PHE A 403 6.45 -17.53 23.52
N GLN A 404 5.20 -17.32 23.09
CA GLN A 404 4.02 -17.74 23.83
C GLN A 404 3.95 -19.26 24.02
N LYS A 405 4.23 -20.04 22.97
CA LYS A 405 4.31 -21.51 23.05
C LYS A 405 5.41 -21.98 24.00
N ALA A 406 6.62 -21.45 23.83
CA ALA A 406 7.76 -21.78 24.68
C ALA A 406 7.53 -21.39 26.15
N ALA A 407 6.91 -20.23 26.41
CA ALA A 407 6.55 -19.81 27.75
C ALA A 407 5.50 -20.73 28.39
N GLY A 408 4.52 -21.21 27.61
CA GLY A 408 3.55 -22.20 28.05
C GLY A 408 4.22 -23.51 28.50
N ALA A 409 5.06 -24.09 27.64
CA ALA A 409 5.80 -25.33 27.93
C ALA A 409 6.78 -25.17 29.11
N ALA A 410 7.47 -24.03 29.22
CA ALA A 410 8.35 -23.76 30.35
C ALA A 410 7.58 -23.69 31.68
N ARG A 411 6.39 -23.08 31.69
CA ARG A 411 5.54 -23.00 32.89
C ARG A 411 5.08 -24.38 33.37
N THR A 412 4.62 -25.24 32.46
CA THR A 412 4.19 -26.61 32.82
C THR A 412 5.36 -27.43 33.36
N LEU A 413 6.54 -27.36 32.73
CA LEU A 413 7.76 -28.03 33.20
C LEU A 413 8.22 -27.54 34.58
N TRP A 414 8.15 -26.23 34.84
CA TRP A 414 8.47 -25.70 36.17
C TRP A 414 7.49 -26.19 37.22
N ALA A 415 6.18 -26.16 36.94
CA ALA A 415 5.16 -26.69 37.83
C ALA A 415 5.38 -28.19 38.15
N TYR A 416 5.69 -28.99 37.13
CA TYR A 416 6.02 -30.41 37.28
C TYR A 416 7.29 -30.63 38.13
N THR A 417 8.36 -29.89 37.86
CA THR A 417 9.62 -30.00 38.62
C THR A 417 9.42 -29.63 40.10
N ALA A 418 8.64 -28.59 40.36
CA ALA A 418 8.29 -28.18 41.72
C ALA A 418 7.49 -29.27 42.44
N LEU A 419 6.52 -29.87 41.76
CA LEU A 419 5.73 -30.96 42.30
C LEU A 419 6.59 -32.17 42.67
N LEU A 420 7.48 -32.61 41.77
CA LEU A 420 8.43 -33.70 42.05
C LEU A 420 9.32 -33.41 43.26
N SER A 421 9.80 -32.16 43.41
CA SER A 421 10.62 -31.79 44.57
C SER A 421 9.84 -31.89 45.89
N VAL A 422 8.56 -31.52 45.88
CA VAL A 422 7.69 -31.66 47.06
C VAL A 422 7.42 -33.13 47.35
N GLN A 423 7.10 -33.94 46.34
CA GLN A 423 6.90 -35.39 46.52
C GLN A 423 8.15 -36.08 47.05
N HIS A 424 9.33 -35.75 46.54
CA HIS A 424 10.60 -36.32 46.99
C HIS A 424 10.79 -36.10 48.49
N LEU A 425 10.63 -34.86 48.96
CA LEU A 425 10.71 -34.55 50.38
C LEU A 425 9.65 -35.30 51.19
N LEU A 426 8.40 -35.37 50.72
CA LEU A 426 7.36 -36.13 51.42
C LEU A 426 7.72 -37.62 51.54
N LEU A 427 8.30 -38.22 50.49
CA LEU A 427 8.75 -39.62 50.49
C LEU A 427 9.94 -39.85 51.42
N GLU A 428 10.94 -38.96 51.38
CA GLU A 428 12.08 -39.00 52.30
C GLU A 428 11.61 -38.97 53.75
N GLU A 429 10.66 -38.09 54.08
CA GLU A 429 10.13 -38.03 55.43
C GLU A 429 9.31 -39.25 55.83
N LEU A 430 8.50 -39.82 54.93
CA LEU A 430 7.80 -41.07 55.21
C LEU A 430 8.79 -42.21 55.47
N SER A 431 9.96 -42.19 54.81
CA SER A 431 11.04 -43.16 55.04
C SER A 431 11.76 -42.94 56.38
N GLU A 432 12.07 -41.70 56.75
CA GLU A 432 12.73 -41.34 58.03
C GLU A 432 11.81 -41.56 59.23
N SER A 433 10.50 -41.39 59.05
CA SER A 433 9.49 -41.60 60.09
C SER A 433 9.05 -43.06 60.24
N GLU A 434 9.63 -43.99 59.47
CA GLU A 434 9.29 -45.42 59.40
C GLU A 434 7.79 -45.70 59.08
N THR A 435 7.07 -44.69 58.59
CA THR A 435 5.65 -44.80 58.22
C THR A 435 5.48 -45.44 56.84
N LEU A 436 6.53 -45.42 56.01
CA LEU A 436 6.59 -46.07 54.71
C LEU A 436 6.83 -47.58 54.84
N THR A 437 5.76 -48.33 55.15
CA THR A 437 5.83 -49.80 55.23
C THR A 437 5.93 -50.44 53.83
N LYS A 438 6.47 -51.67 53.75
CA LYS A 438 6.51 -52.43 52.47
C LYS A 438 5.13 -52.58 51.81
N ALA A 439 4.07 -52.68 52.62
CA ALA A 439 2.69 -52.72 52.14
C ALA A 439 2.22 -51.37 51.56
N ALA A 440 2.58 -50.25 52.20
CA ALA A 440 2.27 -48.91 51.68
C ALA A 440 2.99 -48.62 50.36
N CYS A 441 4.25 -49.05 50.21
CA CYS A 441 4.98 -48.95 48.93
C CYS A 441 4.33 -49.79 47.83
N ALA A 442 3.93 -51.04 48.14
CA ALA A 442 3.23 -51.90 47.20
C ALA A 442 1.91 -51.26 46.75
N GLN A 443 1.14 -50.69 47.68
CA GLN A 443 -0.13 -50.02 47.39
C GLN A 443 0.03 -48.74 46.55
N ILE A 444 1.10 -47.95 46.77
CA ILE A 444 1.44 -46.79 45.93
C ILE A 444 1.80 -47.25 44.51
N LEU A 445 2.65 -48.27 44.38
CA LEU A 445 3.05 -48.79 43.07
C LEU A 445 1.86 -49.42 42.33
N GLU A 446 1.00 -50.16 43.02
CA GLU A 446 -0.19 -50.81 42.44
C GLU A 446 -1.27 -49.80 42.00
N SER A 447 -1.36 -48.64 42.65
CA SER A 447 -2.33 -47.60 42.27
C SER A 447 -1.82 -46.68 41.14
N HIS A 448 -0.51 -46.39 41.09
CA HIS A 448 0.06 -45.46 40.11
C HIS A 448 0.61 -46.13 38.82
N SER A 449 1.11 -47.36 38.90
CA SER A 449 1.64 -48.08 37.72
C SER A 449 0.60 -48.34 36.61
N PRO A 450 -0.66 -48.74 36.87
CA PRO A 450 -1.62 -48.97 35.78
C PRO A 450 -1.99 -47.65 35.09
N GLU A 451 -2.12 -46.55 35.83
CA GLU A 451 -2.44 -45.25 35.25
C GLU A 451 -1.30 -44.73 34.34
N LEU A 452 -0.04 -44.92 34.73
CA LEU A 452 1.12 -44.57 33.90
C LEU A 452 1.18 -45.42 32.62
N GLN A 453 0.96 -46.72 32.74
CA GLN A 453 0.89 -47.64 31.58
C GLN A 453 -0.27 -47.28 30.65
N GLU A 454 -1.41 -46.84 31.20
CA GLU A 454 -2.54 -46.36 30.39
C GLU A 454 -2.22 -45.08 29.61
N LEU A 455 -1.47 -44.13 30.21
CA LEU A 455 -1.03 -42.93 29.49
C LEU A 455 -0.01 -43.25 28.40
N GLU A 456 0.97 -44.11 28.71
CA GLU A 456 1.97 -44.57 27.73
C GLU A 456 1.28 -45.25 26.54
N ARG A 457 0.37 -46.20 26.82
CA ARG A 457 -0.41 -46.88 25.77
C ARG A 457 -1.24 -45.91 24.93
N LYS A 458 -1.89 -44.92 25.55
CA LYS A 458 -2.67 -43.90 24.81
C LYS A 458 -1.78 -43.07 23.88
N LEU A 459 -0.62 -42.63 24.35
CA LEU A 459 0.34 -41.89 23.54
C LEU A 459 0.87 -42.75 22.37
N GLU A 460 1.23 -44.00 22.63
CA GLU A 460 1.66 -44.95 21.59
C GLU A 460 0.57 -45.19 20.54
N GLU A 461 -0.69 -45.37 20.98
CA GLU A 461 -1.83 -45.52 20.09
C GLU A 461 -1.99 -44.27 19.20
N GLU A 462 -1.99 -43.06 19.77
CA GLU A 462 -2.12 -41.82 19.00
C GLU A 462 -0.97 -41.63 18.00
N LEU A 463 0.27 -41.92 18.39
CA LEU A 463 1.43 -41.87 17.50
C LEU A 463 1.31 -42.88 16.35
N ALA A 464 0.87 -44.11 16.63
CA ALA A 464 0.66 -45.13 15.62
C ALA A 464 -0.45 -44.76 14.62
N HIS A 465 -1.55 -44.16 15.10
CA HIS A 465 -2.60 -43.63 14.23
C HIS A 465 -2.07 -42.51 13.32
N GLN A 466 -1.24 -41.62 13.87
CA GLN A 466 -0.65 -40.52 13.11
C GLN A 466 0.35 -41.00 12.06
N GLU A 467 1.21 -41.98 12.39
CA GLU A 467 2.10 -42.62 11.43
C GLU A 467 1.33 -43.32 10.30
N ALA A 468 0.24 -44.02 10.63
CA ALA A 468 -0.60 -44.67 9.64
C ALA A 468 -1.24 -43.64 8.68
N ALA A 469 -1.73 -42.52 9.22
CA ALA A 469 -2.27 -41.42 8.42
C ALA A 469 -1.21 -40.81 7.50
N GLN A 470 0.03 -40.63 7.95
CA GLN A 470 1.13 -40.16 7.11
C GLN A 470 1.48 -41.14 5.99
N ARG A 471 1.58 -42.44 6.29
CA ARG A 471 1.86 -43.49 5.29
C ARG A 471 0.77 -43.53 4.23
N GLN A 472 -0.50 -43.45 4.63
CA GLN A 472 -1.63 -43.40 3.69
C GLN A 472 -1.57 -42.16 2.78
N ARG A 473 -1.28 -40.98 3.34
CA ARG A 473 -1.13 -39.74 2.56
C ARG A 473 0.06 -39.80 1.59
N ALA A 474 1.19 -40.35 2.02
CA ALA A 474 2.36 -40.52 1.16
C ALA A 474 2.09 -41.49 0.00
N LEU A 475 1.28 -42.52 0.23
CA LEU A 475 0.81 -43.44 -0.81
C LEU A 475 -0.16 -42.75 -1.78
N ALA A 476 -1.13 -42.00 -1.26
CA ALA A 476 -2.08 -41.23 -2.09
C ALA A 476 -1.38 -40.19 -2.96
N GLY A 477 -0.40 -39.46 -2.41
CA GLY A 477 0.42 -38.54 -3.19
C GLY A 477 1.19 -39.27 -4.29
N ARG A 478 1.81 -40.41 -3.99
CA ARG A 478 2.54 -41.21 -4.99
C ARG A 478 1.63 -41.77 -6.09
N GLN A 479 0.37 -42.05 -5.78
CA GLN A 479 -0.65 -42.47 -6.75
C GLN A 479 -1.08 -41.30 -7.64
N GLN A 480 -1.33 -40.11 -7.09
CA GLN A 480 -1.59 -38.89 -7.87
C GLN A 480 -0.44 -38.58 -8.83
N TRP A 481 0.82 -38.68 -8.37
CA TRP A 481 2.00 -38.52 -9.24
C TRP A 481 2.11 -39.57 -10.35
N ALA A 482 1.60 -40.79 -10.13
CA ALA A 482 1.61 -41.86 -11.11
C ALA A 482 0.46 -41.72 -12.13
N GLU A 483 -0.70 -41.22 -11.71
CA GLU A 483 -1.85 -40.92 -12.56
C GLU A 483 -1.64 -39.65 -13.40
N ASP A 484 -0.99 -38.63 -12.84
CA ASP A 484 -0.59 -37.39 -13.51
C ASP A 484 0.78 -37.48 -14.23
N GLY A 485 1.44 -38.64 -14.15
CA GLY A 485 2.67 -38.92 -14.88
C GLY A 485 2.45 -38.80 -16.39
N PRO A 486 3.49 -38.55 -17.20
CA PRO A 486 3.33 -38.35 -18.64
C PRO A 486 2.66 -39.58 -19.24
N GLY A 487 1.38 -39.43 -19.59
CA GLY A 487 0.67 -40.40 -20.41
C GLY A 487 1.56 -40.76 -21.58
N LEU A 488 1.96 -42.03 -21.62
CA LEU A 488 2.86 -42.59 -22.61
C LEU A 488 2.50 -42.08 -24.00
N LEU A 489 3.55 -41.71 -24.74
CA LEU A 489 3.62 -41.35 -26.16
C LEU A 489 2.79 -42.28 -27.06
N THR A 490 1.47 -42.13 -27.04
CA THR A 490 0.54 -43.05 -27.73
C THR A 490 -0.62 -42.28 -28.35
N GLU A 491 -0.36 -41.07 -28.84
CA GLU A 491 -1.14 -40.54 -29.95
C GLU A 491 -0.30 -40.82 -31.20
N PRO A 492 -0.75 -41.66 -32.15
CA PRO A 492 -0.04 -41.87 -33.40
C PRO A 492 -0.03 -40.54 -34.16
N GLU A 493 1.13 -39.89 -34.26
CA GLU A 493 1.29 -38.72 -35.12
C GLU A 493 1.20 -39.18 -36.59
N ASP A 494 0.14 -38.74 -37.26
CA ASP A 494 0.09 -38.74 -38.73
C ASP A 494 1.27 -37.92 -39.24
N ALA A 495 2.15 -38.61 -39.98
CA ALA A 495 3.33 -38.06 -40.59
C ALA A 495 2.94 -37.05 -41.67
N ASP A 496 3.54 -35.85 -41.59
CA ASP A 496 3.95 -34.97 -42.71
C ASP A 496 3.72 -33.49 -42.38
N SER A 497 4.75 -32.79 -41.87
CA SER A 497 4.97 -31.33 -42.08
C SER A 497 6.22 -30.81 -41.35
N GLU A 498 7.04 -30.01 -42.05
CA GLU A 498 8.32 -29.39 -41.63
C GLU A 498 8.24 -28.44 -40.40
N GLY A 499 7.04 -28.25 -39.80
CA GLY A 499 6.83 -27.48 -38.56
C GLY A 499 6.83 -28.30 -37.27
N GLN A 500 6.89 -29.64 -37.35
CA GLN A 500 6.75 -30.57 -36.23
C GLN A 500 7.78 -30.36 -35.12
N VAL A 501 9.06 -30.13 -35.44
CA VAL A 501 10.10 -29.97 -34.41
C VAL A 501 9.84 -28.73 -33.56
N SER A 502 9.48 -27.59 -34.18
CA SER A 502 9.19 -26.36 -33.43
C SER A 502 7.90 -26.45 -32.61
N ALA A 503 6.90 -27.20 -33.09
CA ALA A 503 5.64 -27.42 -32.40
C ALA A 503 5.79 -28.44 -31.26
N ALA A 504 6.58 -29.49 -31.47
CA ALA A 504 6.93 -30.49 -30.46
C ALA A 504 7.81 -29.88 -29.36
N LEU A 505 8.79 -29.04 -29.70
CA LEU A 505 9.59 -28.31 -28.72
C LEU A 505 8.75 -27.32 -27.91
N ARG A 506 7.81 -26.59 -28.53
CA ARG A 506 6.87 -25.72 -27.80
C ARG A 506 5.95 -26.52 -26.87
N ARG A 507 5.42 -27.67 -27.32
CA ARG A 507 4.65 -28.59 -26.48
C ARG A 507 5.48 -29.16 -25.33
N ALA A 508 6.72 -29.56 -25.58
CA ALA A 508 7.63 -30.08 -24.57
C ALA A 508 8.01 -29.01 -23.54
N LEU A 509 8.27 -27.77 -23.99
CA LEU A 509 8.53 -26.64 -23.11
C LEU A 509 7.32 -26.33 -22.23
N GLY A 510 6.10 -26.27 -22.80
CA GLY A 510 4.87 -26.07 -22.03
C GLY A 510 4.67 -27.17 -20.97
N ARG A 511 4.80 -28.44 -21.36
CA ARG A 511 4.70 -29.58 -20.41
C ARG A 511 5.80 -29.56 -19.34
N SER A 512 7.01 -29.11 -19.69
CA SER A 512 8.11 -28.98 -18.72
C SER A 512 7.82 -27.88 -17.69
N GLN A 513 7.19 -26.78 -18.12
CA GLN A 513 6.75 -25.71 -17.23
C GLN A 513 5.64 -26.20 -16.29
N GLU A 514 4.62 -26.88 -16.82
CA GLU A 514 3.55 -27.49 -16.00
C GLU A 514 4.09 -28.47 -14.96
N LEU A 515 5.05 -29.32 -15.33
CA LEU A 515 5.70 -30.25 -14.39
C LEU A 515 6.51 -29.52 -13.32
N LEU A 516 7.23 -28.45 -13.69
CA LEU A 516 7.98 -27.63 -12.74
C LEU A 516 7.05 -26.92 -11.76
N GLU A 517 5.95 -26.35 -12.25
CA GLU A 517 4.94 -25.69 -11.41
C GLU A 517 4.29 -26.68 -10.43
N ARG A 518 3.91 -27.87 -10.90
CA ARG A 518 3.38 -28.95 -10.05
C ARG A 518 4.38 -29.40 -9.00
N GLN A 519 5.65 -29.57 -9.36
CA GLN A 519 6.69 -29.91 -8.38
C GLN A 519 6.90 -28.80 -7.34
N GLN A 520 6.94 -27.54 -7.78
CA GLN A 520 7.05 -26.42 -6.86
C GLN A 520 5.85 -26.33 -5.91
N GLN A 521 4.64 -26.55 -6.42
CA GLN A 521 3.43 -26.57 -5.60
C GLN A 521 3.45 -27.72 -4.60
N SER A 522 3.78 -28.93 -5.03
CA SER A 522 3.90 -30.09 -4.13
C SER A 522 4.95 -29.87 -3.05
N LEU A 523 6.09 -29.27 -3.39
CA LEU A 523 7.13 -28.95 -2.41
C LEU A 523 6.62 -27.95 -1.36
N ARG A 524 5.88 -26.92 -1.78
CA ARG A 524 5.25 -25.95 -0.87
C ARG A 524 4.22 -26.61 0.04
N GLU A 525 3.36 -27.47 -0.50
CA GLU A 525 2.37 -28.22 0.28
C GLU A 525 3.04 -29.17 1.29
N GLU A 526 4.12 -29.83 0.91
CA GLU A 526 4.89 -30.70 1.81
C GLU A 526 5.54 -29.90 2.95
N GLN A 527 6.08 -28.71 2.65
CA GLN A 527 6.62 -27.79 3.65
C GLN A 527 5.54 -27.34 4.64
N GLU A 528 4.39 -26.89 4.16
CA GLU A 528 3.26 -26.48 5.03
C GLU A 528 2.77 -27.66 5.91
N ARG A 529 2.64 -28.85 5.33
CA ARG A 529 2.26 -30.06 6.07
C ARG A 529 3.28 -30.45 7.13
N SER A 530 4.58 -30.26 6.86
CA SER A 530 5.64 -30.55 7.82
C SER A 530 5.56 -29.65 9.06
N VAL A 531 5.26 -28.36 8.87
CA VAL A 531 5.11 -27.37 9.95
C VAL A 531 3.90 -27.69 10.83
N VAL A 532 2.76 -28.06 10.21
CA VAL A 532 1.55 -28.46 10.92
C VAL A 532 1.72 -29.78 11.67
N LEU A 533 2.49 -30.71 11.08
CA LEU A 533 2.82 -31.97 11.73
C LEU A 533 3.69 -31.74 12.97
N GLU A 534 4.71 -30.88 12.89
CA GLU A 534 5.54 -30.53 14.04
C GLU A 534 4.69 -29.96 15.19
N ASP A 535 3.71 -29.09 14.90
CA ASP A 535 2.77 -28.56 15.92
C ASP A 535 1.87 -29.64 16.52
N LEU A 536 1.37 -30.58 15.72
CA LEU A 536 0.57 -31.69 16.23
C LEU A 536 1.38 -32.57 17.18
N LEU A 537 2.63 -32.88 16.83
CA LEU A 537 3.52 -33.67 17.69
C LEU A 537 3.83 -32.93 18.99
N GLU A 538 4.14 -31.63 18.93
CA GLU A 538 4.35 -30.82 20.14
C GLU A 538 3.12 -30.75 21.04
N ARG A 539 1.91 -30.73 20.48
CA ARG A 539 0.66 -30.80 21.25
C ARG A 539 0.48 -32.15 21.92
N MET A 540 0.69 -33.24 21.20
CA MET A 540 0.63 -34.58 21.78
C MET A 540 1.63 -34.75 22.92
N GLU A 541 2.85 -34.23 22.76
CA GLU A 541 3.85 -34.17 23.84
C GLU A 541 3.34 -33.34 25.02
N ALA A 542 2.81 -32.14 24.78
CA ALA A 542 2.28 -31.27 25.83
C ALA A 542 1.10 -31.92 26.58
N ASP A 543 0.17 -32.56 25.87
CA ASP A 543 -0.99 -33.25 26.45
C ASP A 543 -0.56 -34.47 27.27
N ALA A 544 0.40 -35.25 26.78
CA ALA A 544 1.02 -36.33 27.54
C ALA A 544 1.70 -35.81 28.82
N PHE A 545 2.43 -34.70 28.73
CA PHE A 545 3.04 -34.04 29.89
C PHE A 545 1.99 -33.53 30.89
N VAL A 546 0.87 -32.98 30.43
CA VAL A 546 -0.25 -32.56 31.30
C VAL A 546 -0.89 -33.79 31.97
N GLY A 547 -1.04 -34.88 31.23
CA GLY A 547 -1.48 -36.18 31.75
C GLY A 547 -0.57 -36.67 32.89
N LEU A 548 0.74 -36.72 32.65
CA LEU A 548 1.73 -37.07 33.66
C LEU A 548 1.69 -36.12 34.85
N TYR A 549 1.61 -34.81 34.62
CA TYR A 549 1.48 -33.82 35.68
C TYR A 549 0.25 -34.07 36.55
N SER A 550 -0.89 -34.41 35.96
CA SER A 550 -2.12 -34.71 36.70
C SER A 550 -1.99 -35.98 37.57
N GLN A 551 -1.26 -36.99 37.10
CA GLN A 551 -0.98 -38.22 37.86
C GLN A 551 -0.06 -37.94 39.04
N GLU A 552 1.02 -37.21 38.80
CA GLU A 552 1.93 -36.78 39.85
C GLU A 552 1.21 -35.93 40.90
N LEU A 553 0.23 -35.13 40.48
CA LEU A 553 -0.52 -34.29 41.41
C LEU A 553 -1.43 -35.13 42.32
N ARG A 554 -1.99 -36.23 41.79
CA ARG A 554 -2.72 -37.23 42.61
C ARG A 554 -1.79 -37.96 43.58
N LEU A 555 -0.59 -38.34 43.14
CA LEU A 555 0.41 -38.96 44.02
C LEU A 555 0.81 -38.01 45.16
N ALA A 556 1.08 -36.74 44.83
CA ALA A 556 1.41 -35.72 45.81
C ALA A 556 0.27 -35.48 46.82
N SER A 557 -0.99 -35.49 46.36
CA SER A 557 -2.16 -35.42 47.25
C SER A 557 -2.19 -36.60 48.24
N TYR A 558 -1.99 -37.82 47.76
CA TYR A 558 -1.95 -39.03 48.59
C TYR A 558 -0.81 -38.98 49.61
N LEU A 559 0.41 -38.65 49.18
CA LEU A 559 1.58 -38.49 50.06
C LEU A 559 1.36 -37.40 51.11
N SER A 560 0.72 -36.29 50.73
CA SER A 560 0.44 -35.18 51.66
C SER A 560 -0.56 -35.57 52.77
N LYS A 561 -1.51 -36.47 52.46
CA LYS A 561 -2.47 -37.02 53.42
C LYS A 561 -1.78 -38.01 54.36
N LEU A 562 -0.94 -38.90 53.86
CA LEU A 562 -0.17 -39.85 54.67
C LEU A 562 0.80 -39.15 55.64
N THR A 563 1.42 -38.07 55.17
CA THR A 563 2.32 -37.24 55.98
C THR A 563 1.57 -36.31 56.95
N MET A 564 0.27 -36.08 56.75
CA MET A 564 -0.58 -35.15 57.52
C MET A 564 -0.22 -33.66 57.37
N VAL A 565 0.29 -33.25 56.19
CA VAL A 565 0.75 -31.86 55.95
C VAL A 565 -0.43 -30.88 55.94
N PRO A 566 -0.41 -29.83 56.80
CA PRO A 566 -1.40 -28.77 56.72
C PRO A 566 -1.34 -28.06 55.35
N ALA A 567 -2.50 -27.73 54.77
CA ALA A 567 -2.58 -27.00 53.51
C ALA A 567 -1.79 -25.67 53.52
N GLY A 568 -1.71 -24.98 54.67
CA GLY A 568 -0.92 -23.77 54.84
C GLY A 568 0.60 -23.98 54.83
N THR A 569 1.08 -25.21 55.07
CA THR A 569 2.49 -25.60 54.94
C THR A 569 2.80 -26.00 53.50
N LEU A 570 1.93 -26.81 52.86
CA LEU A 570 2.04 -27.12 51.43
C LEU A 570 2.07 -25.87 50.57
N ARG A 571 1.24 -24.88 50.90
CA ARG A 571 1.24 -23.57 50.22
C ARG A 571 2.60 -22.87 50.31
N ARG A 572 3.23 -22.92 51.48
CA ARG A 572 4.56 -22.33 51.70
C ARG A 572 5.62 -23.08 50.91
N LEU A 573 5.60 -24.40 50.90
CA LEU A 573 6.51 -25.23 50.11
C LEU A 573 6.38 -24.97 48.61
N LEU A 574 5.15 -24.93 48.08
CA LEU A 574 4.89 -24.59 46.67
C LEU A 574 5.33 -23.17 46.34
N SER A 575 5.12 -22.19 47.22
CA SER A 575 5.60 -20.81 47.00
C SER A 575 7.12 -20.70 46.97
N VAL A 576 7.83 -21.63 47.63
CA VAL A 576 9.29 -21.70 47.63
C VAL A 576 9.81 -22.42 46.38
N ALA A 577 9.13 -23.47 45.92
CA ALA A 577 9.47 -24.21 44.71
C ALA A 577 9.09 -23.47 43.41
N LEU A 578 8.04 -22.63 43.45
CA LEU A 578 7.54 -21.81 42.33
C LEU A 578 7.53 -20.32 42.69
N PRO A 579 8.69 -19.67 42.82
CA PRO A 579 8.78 -18.28 43.25
C PRO A 579 8.20 -17.28 42.23
N ALA A 580 8.10 -17.68 40.96
CA ALA A 580 7.58 -16.85 39.86
C ALA A 580 6.08 -17.07 39.58
N ALA A 581 5.42 -18.00 40.27
CA ALA A 581 4.01 -18.31 40.03
C ALA A 581 3.07 -17.30 40.73
N PRO A 582 2.04 -16.78 40.05
CA PRO A 582 1.06 -15.90 40.66
C PRO A 582 0.21 -16.67 41.69
N GLN A 583 -0.22 -15.93 42.72
CA GLN A 583 -1.00 -16.48 43.84
C GLN A 583 -2.27 -17.29 43.45
N PRO A 584 -3.06 -16.92 42.41
CA PRO A 584 -4.18 -17.76 41.96
C PRO A 584 -3.75 -19.12 41.40
N GLU A 585 -2.62 -19.20 40.68
CA GLU A 585 -2.10 -20.48 40.16
C GLU A 585 -1.67 -21.39 41.34
N LEU A 586 -0.99 -20.83 42.34
CA LEU A 586 -0.61 -21.57 43.55
C LEU A 586 -1.84 -22.08 44.33
N LEU A 587 -2.94 -21.33 44.36
CA LEU A 587 -4.18 -21.74 45.01
C LEU A 587 -4.89 -22.86 44.23
N ALA A 588 -4.92 -22.79 42.90
CA ALA A 588 -5.47 -23.86 42.06
C ALA A 588 -4.69 -25.20 42.24
N LEU A 589 -3.37 -25.12 42.40
CA LEU A 589 -2.55 -26.29 42.73
C LEU A 589 -2.84 -26.86 44.12
N LEU A 590 -3.12 -25.99 45.10
CA LEU A 590 -3.49 -26.43 46.45
C LEU A 590 -4.88 -27.06 46.49
N GLU A 591 -5.84 -26.49 45.77
CA GLU A 591 -7.20 -27.02 45.67
C GLU A 591 -7.19 -28.41 45.02
N SER A 592 -6.41 -28.60 43.96
CA SER A 592 -6.24 -29.91 43.31
C SER A 592 -5.50 -30.92 44.21
N LEU A 593 -4.49 -30.50 44.98
CA LEU A 593 -3.86 -31.34 46.02
C LEU A 593 -4.82 -31.70 47.18
N SER A 594 -5.86 -30.89 47.42
CA SER A 594 -6.84 -31.09 48.48
C SER A 594 -8.05 -31.95 48.10
N GLN A 595 -8.21 -32.29 46.81
CA GLN A 595 -9.39 -33.02 46.33
C GLN A 595 -9.51 -34.40 47.01
N LYS A 596 -10.76 -34.73 47.37
CA LYS A 596 -11.15 -36.00 48.02
C LYS A 596 -11.12 -37.11 46.97
N GLN A 597 -10.28 -38.13 47.17
CA GLN A 597 -10.49 -39.41 46.49
C GLN A 597 -11.70 -40.13 47.12
N PRO A 598 -12.42 -40.97 46.37
CA PRO A 598 -13.31 -41.96 46.96
C PRO A 598 -12.46 -43.05 47.63
N ASP A 599 -12.66 -43.26 48.93
CA ASP A 599 -12.00 -44.32 49.68
C ASP A 599 -12.30 -45.70 49.03
N PRO A 600 -11.28 -46.50 48.65
CA PRO A 600 -11.53 -47.90 48.36
C PRO A 600 -11.66 -48.63 49.71
N ALA A 601 -12.90 -49.02 50.01
CA ALA A 601 -13.29 -49.96 51.07
C ALA A 601 -12.89 -49.56 52.50
N ALA A 602 -13.77 -48.79 53.12
CA ALA A 602 -13.92 -48.73 54.57
C ALA A 602 -14.42 -50.08 55.11
N GLU A 603 -13.56 -50.81 55.81
CA GLU A 603 -13.93 -51.55 57.02
C GLU A 603 -12.76 -51.47 58.02
N HIS A 604 -12.78 -50.45 58.88
CA HIS A 604 -12.40 -50.68 60.26
C HIS A 604 -13.11 -49.70 61.18
N ASP A 605 -13.88 -50.29 62.08
CA ASP A 605 -14.77 -49.68 63.05
C ASP A 605 -14.02 -48.93 64.17
N GLY A 606 -14.60 -47.81 64.61
CA GLY A 606 -14.71 -47.43 66.03
C GLY A 606 -13.50 -46.84 66.78
N GLY A 607 -13.50 -45.51 66.95
CA GLY A 607 -13.13 -44.83 68.21
C GLY A 607 -11.70 -44.28 68.33
N GLY A 608 -11.55 -42.94 68.36
CA GLY A 608 -10.24 -42.34 68.62
C GLY A 608 -10.10 -40.81 68.64
N GLU A 609 -11.14 -40.02 68.98
CA GLU A 609 -11.05 -38.54 68.91
C GLU A 609 -10.18 -37.85 69.99
N GLN A 610 -9.47 -38.60 70.86
CA GLN A 610 -8.69 -37.99 71.96
C GLN A 610 -7.16 -38.16 71.86
N ALA A 611 -6.64 -38.83 70.83
CA ALA A 611 -5.19 -39.01 70.61
C ALA A 611 -4.53 -37.94 69.69
N ASP A 612 -5.32 -37.10 69.00
CA ASP A 612 -4.83 -36.27 67.90
C ASP A 612 -4.15 -34.95 68.30
N LEU A 613 -4.44 -34.42 69.50
CA LEU A 613 -3.86 -33.13 69.93
C LEU A 613 -2.38 -33.24 70.33
N GLY A 614 -1.94 -34.40 70.83
CA GLY A 614 -0.54 -34.67 71.22
C GLY A 614 0.41 -34.95 70.04
N ARG A 615 -0.11 -35.45 68.90
CA ARG A 615 0.68 -35.63 67.66
C ARG A 615 0.94 -34.29 66.96
N ARG A 616 -0.02 -33.36 66.97
CA ARG A 616 0.05 -32.07 66.27
C ARG A 616 1.29 -31.22 66.64
N GLY A 617 1.69 -31.22 67.91
CA GLY A 617 2.88 -30.50 68.38
C GLY A 617 4.21 -31.09 67.90
N LYS A 618 4.28 -32.41 67.67
CA LYS A 618 5.46 -33.10 67.13
C LYS A 618 5.61 -32.87 65.62
N HIS A 619 4.50 -32.79 64.90
CA HIS A 619 4.51 -32.50 63.45
C HIS A 619 4.89 -31.05 63.14
N GLN A 620 4.70 -30.09 64.05
CA GLN A 620 4.98 -28.66 63.79
C GLN A 620 6.48 -28.34 63.60
N GLY A 621 7.35 -28.90 64.44
CA GLY A 621 8.81 -28.74 64.28
C GLY A 621 9.32 -29.43 63.01
N TRP A 622 8.67 -30.52 62.62
CA TRP A 622 8.94 -31.23 61.39
C TRP A 622 8.53 -30.46 60.12
N TRP A 623 7.37 -29.80 60.12
CA TRP A 623 6.97 -28.91 59.00
C TRP A 623 7.98 -27.81 58.71
N GLN A 624 8.56 -27.26 59.79
CA GLN A 624 9.61 -26.25 59.69
C GLN A 624 10.93 -26.86 59.20
N ALA A 625 11.24 -28.09 59.61
CA ALA A 625 12.41 -28.83 59.11
C ALA A 625 12.28 -29.12 57.61
N LEU A 626 11.12 -29.59 57.14
CA LEU A 626 10.84 -29.84 55.72
C LEU A 626 10.96 -28.58 54.87
N GLU A 627 10.40 -27.47 55.36
CA GLU A 627 10.53 -26.16 54.70
C GLU A 627 11.99 -25.69 54.66
N SER A 628 12.76 -25.94 55.73
CA SER A 628 14.19 -25.61 55.77
C SER A 628 15.05 -26.52 54.87
N ARG A 629 14.70 -27.80 54.74
CA ARG A 629 15.33 -28.78 53.83
C ARG A 629 15.08 -28.40 52.38
N LEU A 630 13.83 -28.13 51.97
CA LEU A 630 13.51 -27.59 50.64
C LEU A 630 14.27 -26.30 50.34
N ARG A 631 14.32 -25.35 51.29
CA ARG A 631 15.08 -24.11 51.14
C ARG A 631 16.59 -24.34 51.10
N GLY A 632 17.09 -25.40 51.70
CA GLY A 632 18.49 -25.83 51.67
C GLY A 632 18.85 -26.48 50.34
N GLU A 633 18.02 -27.41 49.87
CA GLU A 633 18.13 -28.09 48.58
C GLU A 633 18.00 -27.14 47.40
N LEU A 634 17.07 -26.20 47.42
CA LEU A 634 16.98 -25.19 46.36
C LEU A 634 18.20 -24.26 46.35
N ARG A 635 18.84 -24.03 47.50
CA ARG A 635 20.07 -23.25 47.61
C ARG A 635 21.30 -24.04 47.11
N SER A 636 21.40 -25.34 47.36
CA SER A 636 22.48 -26.21 46.85
C SER A 636 22.27 -26.61 45.37
N SER A 637 21.05 -27.04 45.02
CA SER A 637 20.60 -27.36 43.66
C SER A 637 20.63 -26.15 42.74
N GLY A 638 20.42 -24.92 43.24
CA GLY A 638 20.56 -23.70 42.45
C GLY A 638 21.98 -23.49 41.90
N LEU A 639 23.00 -23.85 42.68
CA LEU A 639 24.41 -23.79 42.25
C LEU A 639 24.73 -24.90 41.23
N ASP A 640 24.25 -26.12 41.47
CA ASP A 640 24.46 -27.26 40.56
C ASP A 640 23.65 -27.14 39.24
N LYS A 641 22.42 -26.63 39.29
CA LYS A 641 21.60 -26.32 38.11
C LYS A 641 22.19 -25.16 37.31
N MET A 642 22.80 -24.16 37.96
CA MET A 642 23.53 -23.09 37.26
C MET A 642 24.81 -23.61 36.59
N LEU A 643 25.55 -24.51 37.24
CA LEU A 643 26.72 -25.19 36.68
C LEU A 643 26.35 -26.16 35.54
N TRP A 644 25.25 -26.89 35.68
CA TRP A 644 24.70 -27.76 34.63
C TRP A 644 24.16 -26.95 33.44
N ALA A 645 23.45 -25.84 33.69
CA ALA A 645 22.99 -24.93 32.64
C ALA A 645 24.17 -24.26 31.92
N ARG A 646 25.25 -23.93 32.63
CA ARG A 646 26.50 -23.43 32.02
C ARG A 646 27.20 -24.49 31.18
N ARG A 647 27.35 -25.72 31.69
CA ARG A 647 27.89 -26.87 30.94
C ARG A 647 27.03 -27.26 29.74
N ARG A 648 25.70 -27.15 29.85
CA ARG A 648 24.75 -27.45 28.77
C ARG A 648 24.69 -26.32 27.75
N LYS A 649 24.85 -25.06 28.15
CA LYS A 649 25.08 -23.93 27.25
C LYS A 649 26.40 -24.10 26.48
N GLU A 650 27.47 -24.54 27.15
CA GLU A 650 28.75 -24.87 26.51
C GLU A 650 28.68 -26.12 25.62
N SER A 651 27.80 -27.10 25.91
CA SER A 651 27.63 -28.32 25.12
C SER A 651 26.64 -28.18 23.96
N ILE A 652 25.60 -27.35 24.08
CA ILE A 652 24.68 -26.98 22.97
C ILE A 652 25.42 -26.09 21.97
N LEU A 653 26.31 -25.21 22.43
CA LEU A 653 27.22 -24.44 21.54
C LEU A 653 28.31 -25.31 20.89
N ARG A 654 28.53 -26.55 21.36
CA ARG A 654 29.48 -27.52 20.75
C ARG A 654 28.83 -28.69 20.02
N LYS A 655 27.55 -28.96 20.25
CA LYS A 655 26.78 -30.01 19.59
C LYS A 655 25.71 -29.35 18.73
N THR A 656 26.10 -29.04 17.51
CA THR A 656 25.21 -29.00 16.35
C THR A 656 24.27 -30.20 16.44
N CYS A 657 22.97 -29.92 16.60
CA CYS A 657 21.93 -30.92 16.39
C CYS A 657 22.06 -31.41 14.94
N PRO A 658 22.11 -32.72 14.66
CA PRO A 658 21.87 -33.18 13.30
C PRO A 658 20.39 -32.90 12.98
N PRO A 659 20.06 -32.09 11.96
CA PRO A 659 18.68 -31.89 11.57
C PRO A 659 18.16 -33.20 10.98
N LEU A 660 17.02 -33.67 11.50
CA LEU A 660 16.23 -34.68 10.84
C LEU A 660 15.67 -34.05 9.55
N ARG A 661 16.25 -34.50 8.44
CA ARG A 661 15.91 -34.25 7.03
C ARG A 661 16.29 -32.90 6.45
N GLU A 662 16.79 -33.00 5.22
CA GLU A 662 17.25 -31.95 4.33
C GLU A 662 16.18 -30.86 4.19
N ARG A 663 16.19 -29.89 5.11
CA ARG A 663 15.61 -28.58 4.82
C ARG A 663 16.52 -27.96 3.79
N THR A 664 16.11 -28.07 2.54
CA THR A 664 16.70 -27.31 1.43
C THR A 664 16.72 -25.85 1.84
N VAL A 665 17.89 -25.41 2.29
CA VAL A 665 18.25 -24.01 2.28
C VAL A 665 18.11 -23.62 0.82
N CYS A 666 17.01 -22.95 0.49
CA CYS A 666 16.93 -22.21 -0.74
C CYS A 666 17.97 -21.09 -0.62
N SER A 667 19.21 -21.42 -0.98
CA SER A 667 20.31 -20.50 -1.18
C SER A 667 20.05 -19.73 -2.47
N GLY A 668 18.96 -18.97 -2.51
CA GLY A 668 18.89 -17.78 -3.33
C GLY A 668 19.63 -16.71 -2.55
N LYS A 669 20.75 -16.22 -3.08
CA LYS A 669 21.29 -14.93 -2.64
C LYS A 669 20.13 -13.93 -2.75
N GLY A 670 19.52 -13.59 -1.61
CA GLY A 670 18.43 -12.63 -1.51
C GLY A 670 18.98 -11.22 -1.69
N GLY A 671 19.44 -10.93 -2.90
CA GLY A 671 19.57 -9.57 -3.40
C GLY A 671 18.31 -9.22 -4.18
N TRP A 672 17.81 -8.00 -3.97
CA TRP A 672 16.81 -7.37 -4.82
C TRP A 672 17.15 -7.54 -6.30
N PRO A 673 16.18 -7.76 -7.21
CA PRO A 673 16.39 -7.53 -8.62
C PRO A 673 16.52 -6.01 -8.87
N HIS A 674 17.66 -5.62 -9.45
CA HIS A 674 17.90 -4.42 -10.28
C HIS A 674 17.76 -2.98 -9.75
N LEU A 675 17.41 -2.68 -8.49
CA LEU A 675 17.40 -1.29 -8.01
C LEU A 675 18.67 -0.94 -7.22
N SER A 676 19.77 -0.71 -7.93
CA SER A 676 20.98 -0.09 -7.36
C SER A 676 20.69 1.39 -7.07
N LEU A 677 20.60 1.77 -5.79
CA LEU A 677 20.50 3.17 -5.37
C LEU A 677 21.72 3.55 -4.53
N GLU A 678 22.52 4.49 -5.02
CA GLU A 678 23.52 5.19 -4.22
C GLU A 678 22.81 6.11 -3.23
N SER A 679 23.21 6.05 -1.95
CA SER A 679 22.56 6.81 -0.88
C SER A 679 22.88 8.30 -1.00
N SER A 680 21.86 9.13 -1.21
CA SER A 680 21.96 10.58 -0.98
C SER A 680 20.93 10.99 0.08
N GLY A 681 21.42 11.26 1.30
CA GLY A 681 20.73 12.07 2.32
C GLY A 681 19.73 11.35 3.26
N ASP A 682 19.64 11.90 4.48
CA ASP A 682 18.69 11.50 5.53
C ASP A 682 17.28 12.00 5.25
N LEU A 683 16.28 11.19 5.63
CA LEU A 683 14.87 11.54 5.57
C LEU A 683 14.50 12.52 6.69
N VAL A 684 13.76 13.58 6.32
CA VAL A 684 12.95 14.33 7.27
C VAL A 684 11.54 13.72 7.26
N PRO A 685 11.08 13.09 8.36
CA PRO A 685 9.75 12.49 8.42
C PRO A 685 8.67 13.56 8.26
N VAL A 686 7.71 13.33 7.37
CA VAL A 686 6.46 14.09 7.33
C VAL A 686 5.30 13.13 7.55
N PRO A 687 4.59 13.20 8.68
CA PRO A 687 3.49 12.31 8.99
C PRO A 687 2.31 12.56 8.03
N ILE A 688 1.76 11.48 7.47
CA ILE A 688 0.44 11.47 6.80
C ILE A 688 -0.58 10.77 7.72
N VAL A 689 -0.42 10.95 9.04
CA VAL A 689 -1.47 10.62 10.01
C VAL A 689 -2.08 11.95 10.44
N GLY A 690 -3.39 12.05 10.22
CA GLY A 690 -4.11 13.32 10.24
C GLY A 690 -4.04 14.05 11.58
N ALA A 691 -3.47 15.23 11.55
CA ALA A 691 -3.92 16.43 12.24
C ALA A 691 -3.14 17.60 11.62
N GLU A 692 -3.84 18.69 11.34
CA GLU A 692 -3.35 19.96 10.76
C GLU A 692 -3.49 20.09 9.25
N ALA A 693 -4.49 20.90 8.88
CA ALA A 693 -4.69 21.45 7.56
C ALA A 693 -3.52 22.38 7.25
N ILE A 694 -2.56 21.89 6.46
CA ILE A 694 -1.62 22.78 5.80
C ILE A 694 -2.37 23.41 4.62
N ASP A 695 -2.77 24.66 4.77
CA ASP A 695 -3.32 25.49 3.70
C ASP A 695 -2.23 25.74 2.63
N LEU A 696 -2.10 24.81 1.70
CA LEU A 696 -1.32 24.99 0.46
C LEU A 696 -2.20 25.65 -0.60
N LEU A 697 -2.61 26.89 -0.33
CA LEU A 697 -3.27 27.75 -1.31
C LEU A 697 -2.20 28.57 -2.04
N ASN A 698 -1.81 28.14 -3.25
CA ASN A 698 -1.27 29.06 -4.27
C ASN A 698 -1.25 28.54 -5.71
N MET A 699 -2.12 27.58 -6.08
CA MET A 699 -2.27 27.17 -7.51
C MET A 699 -3.72 27.02 -7.98
N GLY A 700 -4.73 27.35 -7.17
CA GLY A 700 -6.15 27.30 -7.60
C GLY A 700 -6.72 25.90 -7.85
N GLU A 701 -5.98 24.82 -7.61
CA GLU A 701 -6.45 23.44 -7.77
C GLU A 701 -7.04 22.89 -6.46
N LYS A 702 -8.29 22.43 -6.49
CA LYS A 702 -8.92 21.73 -5.37
C LYS A 702 -8.67 20.23 -5.48
N LEU A 703 -7.80 19.68 -4.64
CA LEU A 703 -7.58 18.23 -4.52
C LEU A 703 -8.74 17.59 -3.76
N PHE A 704 -9.59 16.82 -4.45
CA PHE A 704 -10.62 16.00 -3.83
C PHE A 704 -10.11 14.57 -3.65
N ILE A 705 -9.73 14.22 -2.42
CA ILE A 705 -9.42 12.84 -2.05
C ILE A 705 -10.75 12.16 -1.67
N PHE A 706 -11.26 11.30 -2.55
CA PHE A 706 -12.35 10.41 -2.18
C PHE A 706 -11.79 9.26 -1.35
N ARG A 707 -11.97 9.32 -0.04
CA ARG A 707 -11.77 8.17 0.85
C ARG A 707 -12.99 7.26 0.77
N ASN A 708 -12.76 5.96 0.68
CA ASN A 708 -13.80 4.96 0.89
C ASN A 708 -14.05 4.87 2.41
N PRO A 709 -15.26 5.15 2.92
CA PRO A 709 -15.54 4.96 4.33
C PRO A 709 -15.79 3.46 4.59
N ALA A 710 -14.86 2.86 5.34
CA ALA A 710 -14.94 1.58 6.03
C ALA A 710 -14.91 0.29 5.18
N GLU A 711 -14.02 -0.61 5.62
CA GLU A 711 -14.09 -2.05 5.39
C GLU A 711 -15.36 -2.64 6.01
N PRO A 712 -15.88 -3.79 5.53
CA PRO A 712 -17.05 -4.41 6.12
C PRO A 712 -16.66 -5.17 7.39
N GLU A 713 -16.97 -4.61 8.56
CA GLU A 713 -17.18 -5.42 9.77
C GLU A 713 -18.43 -6.29 9.55
N ILE A 714 -18.26 -7.60 9.63
CA ILE A 714 -19.33 -8.59 9.62
C ILE A 714 -20.12 -8.41 10.92
N SER A 715 -21.37 -7.94 10.84
CA SER A 715 -22.34 -8.04 11.95
C SER A 715 -23.78 -7.99 11.43
N LEU A 716 -24.59 -8.86 12.05
CA LEU A 716 -25.88 -9.37 11.65
C LEU A 716 -27.02 -8.32 11.67
N ARG A 717 -27.87 -8.38 10.64
CA ARG A 717 -29.24 -7.84 10.48
C ARG A 717 -29.69 -6.67 11.40
N VAL A 718 -29.72 -5.46 10.83
CA VAL A 718 -30.64 -4.37 11.23
C VAL A 718 -31.14 -3.64 9.97
N PRO A 719 -32.45 -3.30 9.83
CA PRO A 719 -32.98 -2.74 8.58
C PRO A 719 -32.57 -1.26 8.38
N PRO A 720 -32.57 -0.75 7.14
CA PRO A 720 -31.90 0.51 6.80
C PRO A 720 -32.73 1.73 7.26
N ARG A 721 -32.12 2.59 8.08
CA ARG A 721 -32.60 3.96 8.27
C ARG A 721 -32.25 4.81 7.03
N LYS A 722 -33.26 5.41 6.42
CA LYS A 722 -33.15 6.30 5.25
C LYS A 722 -32.22 7.49 5.56
N LYS A 723 -31.09 7.59 4.84
CA LYS A 723 -30.19 8.76 4.89
C LYS A 723 -30.91 10.00 4.35
N LYS A 724 -31.04 11.06 5.16
CA LYS A 724 -31.52 12.37 4.74
C LYS A 724 -30.43 13.07 3.92
N ASN A 725 -30.75 13.46 2.70
CA ASN A 725 -29.86 14.22 1.81
C ASN A 725 -29.54 15.61 2.39
N PHE A 726 -28.27 15.96 2.41
CA PHE A 726 -27.71 17.22 2.93
C PHE A 726 -28.35 18.49 2.32
N LEU A 727 -28.85 18.37 1.07
CA LEU A 727 -29.58 19.43 0.37
C LEU A 727 -30.94 19.78 0.99
N ASN A 728 -31.57 18.86 1.72
CA ASN A 728 -32.85 19.10 2.39
C ASN A 728 -32.68 19.74 3.79
N ALA A 729 -31.52 19.57 4.42
CA ALA A 729 -31.23 20.20 5.72
C ALA A 729 -31.05 21.72 5.60
N LYS A 730 -30.37 22.19 4.53
CA LYS A 730 -30.22 23.63 4.27
C LYS A 730 -31.53 24.32 3.88
N LYS A 731 -32.44 23.63 3.16
CA LYS A 731 -33.78 24.17 2.86
C LYS A 731 -34.68 24.23 4.11
N ALA A 732 -34.55 23.27 5.03
CA ALA A 732 -35.30 23.28 6.28
C ALA A 732 -34.82 24.37 7.26
N ALA A 733 -33.51 24.67 7.28
CA ALA A 733 -32.95 25.77 8.08
C ALA A 733 -33.45 27.15 7.60
N TRP A 734 -33.52 27.37 6.29
CA TRP A 734 -34.09 28.61 5.72
C TRP A 734 -35.61 28.75 5.94
N ALA A 735 -36.34 27.64 6.03
CA ALA A 735 -37.77 27.66 6.31
C ALA A 735 -38.10 27.86 7.80
N ALA A 736 -37.12 27.70 8.71
CA ALA A 736 -37.33 27.78 10.15
C ALA A 736 -36.92 29.14 10.76
N GLY A 737 -36.45 30.11 9.97
CA GLY A 737 -36.22 31.48 10.42
C GLY A 737 -35.29 31.59 11.64
N MET A 738 -34.17 30.88 11.62
CA MET A 738 -33.12 31.05 12.63
C MET A 738 -31.79 31.27 11.91
N ASP A 739 -31.26 32.48 12.06
CA ASP A 739 -29.95 32.92 11.56
C ASP A 739 -28.80 32.18 12.24
#